data_AF-A0A8S4GBE8-F1
#
_entry.id   AF-A0A8S4GBE8-F1
#
_cell.length_a   1.000
_cell.length_b   1.000
_cell.length_c   1.000
_cell.angle_alpha   90.00
_cell.angle_beta   90.00
_cell.angle_gamma   90.00
#
_symmetry.space_group_name_H-M   'P 1'
#
loop_
_entity.id
_entity.type
_entity.pdbx_description
1 polymer ?
#
loop_
_entity_poly.entity_id
_entity_poly.type
_entity_poly.pdbx_seq_one_letter_code
_entity_poly.pdbx_strand_id
1 'polypeptide(L)'
;MSTLDSLAILTTDIQIAFKRKEYLVGVFLDVASAYDNVLLPVLRQKMRQLSIPVKLTRLVCSLLMERSIFIKSPTCSVDHPKFVWKGLPQGSVLSPLLYSLYTYDLERSVDCFCDILQYADDLALYYASSSLAETNVQLNLALRYLSDWLTRHGLSLSTQKCTAVVFTKKRTIPDVDIVIGEDTIAVSSEVKFLGVILDSRLSGTHHMSYVARKCERGVNVLRSLSGVWWGSHPYSQKLLYNAIVRSHFDYAAFIIDPCNKAALEKIDKVQYKCLRIVSGAMKSSPTNALQPNVVMDLGIRKDSPAAEKALSAKLNSEWPGWLPIFTDASKLSENSNVGLAVWLPKYKVALSFKRPPESSVFTGEATAILEALLYAEIEAGQILECVLGHFQEHQRLRLGHACTPVHLARIRVRDSSVCDCGASEGTVDHLFFECPNLQSSLYDILPPTIPKPGLVGLVTGGASGLGRATVEQLLKQGGRVVVCDLPSSGGQELVKQLGQDAAFVPVDVSSEQDVKNALQVTRDKFGRLDVAVNCAGVATACRVYNFKKDIPFDLKMFQNTVNVNLIGTFNVIRLAAGMIGKNAPNGDGQRGVIVNTASVAAYDGQIGQAAYSASKAGVVGMTLPIARDLAKQGIRVVTIAPGLFRTPLLEQLPEPAIKELESNIPFPSRLGHPNEFALLVQSIIENPMLNGETIRLDASIRLK
;
A
#
# COMPACT_ATOMS: atom_id res chain seq x y z
N MET A 1 6.56 -14.08 9.00
CA MET A 1 6.45 -15.39 9.67
C MET A 1 5.54 -15.22 10.87
N SER A 2 4.54 -16.08 11.05
CA SER A 2 3.69 -16.05 12.25
C SER A 2 4.35 -16.77 13.43
N THR A 3 3.78 -16.64 14.64
CA THR A 3 4.26 -17.39 15.81
C THR A 3 4.16 -18.90 15.59
N LEU A 4 3.09 -19.35 14.93
CA LEU A 4 2.84 -20.75 14.63
C LEU A 4 3.83 -21.29 13.59
N ASP A 5 4.17 -20.50 12.57
CA ASP A 5 5.16 -20.90 11.56
C ASP A 5 6.54 -21.12 12.20
N SER A 6 6.96 -20.19 13.07
CA SER A 6 8.26 -20.27 13.76
C SER A 6 8.33 -21.51 14.66
N LEU A 7 7.25 -21.78 15.40
CA LEU A 7 7.14 -22.99 16.21
C LEU A 7 7.13 -24.27 15.36
N ALA A 8 6.46 -24.25 14.20
CA ALA A 8 6.40 -25.39 13.29
C ALA A 8 7.77 -25.72 12.69
N ILE A 9 8.54 -24.71 12.26
CA ILE A 9 9.90 -24.87 11.74
C ILE A 9 10.79 -25.50 12.82
N LEU A 10 10.88 -24.88 14.01
CA LEU A 10 11.73 -25.37 15.10
C LEU A 10 11.40 -26.82 15.51
N THR A 11 10.11 -27.11 15.71
CA THR A 11 9.68 -28.44 16.14
C THR A 11 9.93 -29.49 15.05
N THR A 12 9.80 -29.13 13.78
CA THR A 12 10.13 -30.00 12.64
C THR A 12 11.62 -30.32 12.61
N ASP A 13 12.49 -29.31 12.78
CA ASP A 13 13.94 -29.50 12.76
C ASP A 13 14.42 -30.32 13.96
N ILE A 14 13.84 -30.11 15.14
CA ILE A 14 14.08 -30.98 16.31
C ILE A 14 13.72 -32.43 16.00
N GLN A 15 12.56 -32.68 15.38
CA GLN A 15 12.15 -34.03 15.02
C GLN A 15 13.05 -34.65 13.94
N ILE A 16 13.54 -33.86 12.98
CA ILE A 16 14.51 -34.31 11.97
C ILE A 16 15.83 -34.70 12.65
N ALA A 17 16.35 -33.86 13.55
CA ALA A 17 17.56 -34.16 14.33
C ALA A 17 17.39 -35.46 15.15
N PHE A 18 16.22 -35.65 15.77
CA PHE A 18 15.90 -36.90 16.48
C PHE A 18 15.93 -38.13 15.57
N LYS A 19 15.44 -38.02 14.33
CA LYS A 19 15.49 -39.12 13.35
C LYS A 19 16.92 -39.40 12.89
N ARG A 20 17.75 -38.36 12.76
CA ARG A 20 19.17 -38.47 12.39
C ARG A 20 20.08 -38.88 13.56
N LYS A 21 19.55 -38.98 14.78
CA LYS A 21 20.29 -39.26 16.03
C LYS A 21 21.33 -38.19 16.36
N GLU A 22 21.08 -36.96 15.91
CA GLU A 22 21.89 -35.77 16.15
C GLU A 22 21.43 -35.04 17.42
N TYR A 23 22.21 -34.07 17.87
CA TYR A 23 21.82 -33.10 18.88
C TYR A 23 21.38 -31.82 18.18
N LEU A 24 20.26 -31.24 18.60
CA LEU A 24 19.90 -29.87 18.25
C LEU A 24 20.01 -29.03 19.50
N VAL A 25 20.88 -28.03 19.50
CA VAL A 25 21.03 -27.10 20.61
C VAL A 25 20.35 -25.81 20.22
N GLY A 26 19.33 -25.41 20.99
CA GLY A 26 18.62 -24.15 20.81
C GLY A 26 19.01 -23.17 21.90
N VAL A 27 19.37 -21.95 21.50
CA VAL A 27 19.67 -20.83 22.39
C VAL A 27 18.56 -19.80 22.24
N PHE A 28 17.81 -19.60 23.31
CA PHE A 28 16.66 -18.71 23.37
C PHE A 28 17.07 -17.42 24.05
N LEU A 29 16.90 -16.31 23.33
CA LEU A 29 17.49 -15.02 23.66
C LEU A 29 16.41 -14.00 24.00
N ASP A 30 16.69 -13.18 25.01
CA ASP A 30 15.83 -12.08 25.46
C ASP A 30 16.53 -10.75 25.18
N VAL A 31 15.94 -9.92 24.30
CA VAL A 31 16.46 -8.58 24.02
C VAL A 31 15.97 -7.61 25.09
N ALA A 32 16.91 -7.03 25.84
CA ALA A 32 16.61 -6.15 26.96
C ALA A 32 15.94 -4.85 26.49
N SER A 33 14.69 -4.64 26.93
CA SER A 33 13.90 -3.44 26.63
C SER A 33 13.91 -3.10 25.13
N ALA A 34 13.68 -4.13 24.30
CA ALA A 34 13.74 -4.08 22.84
C ALA A 34 13.10 -2.81 22.23
N TYR A 35 11.83 -2.57 22.53
CA TYR A 35 11.09 -1.42 21.99
C TYR A 35 11.62 -0.08 22.51
N ASP A 36 12.07 0.01 23.76
CA ASP A 36 12.51 1.26 24.39
C ASP A 36 13.90 1.71 23.90
N ASN A 37 14.69 0.78 23.40
CA ASN A 37 16.07 1.02 22.98
C ASN A 37 16.24 1.24 21.47
N VAL A 38 15.15 1.18 20.68
CA VAL A 38 15.19 1.45 19.24
C VAL A 38 15.75 2.86 18.95
N LEU A 39 16.82 2.94 18.17
CA LEU A 39 17.41 4.21 17.78
C LEU A 39 16.69 4.77 16.55
N LEU A 40 16.01 5.91 16.70
CA LEU A 40 15.27 6.54 15.61
C LEU A 40 16.12 6.89 14.37
N PRO A 41 17.40 7.34 14.50
CA PRO A 41 18.25 7.57 13.33
C PRO A 41 18.51 6.30 12.52
N VAL A 42 18.73 5.16 13.20
CA VAL A 42 18.96 3.86 12.57
C VAL A 42 17.68 3.35 11.93
N LEU A 43 16.53 3.48 12.61
CA LEU A 43 15.22 3.15 12.03
C LEU A 43 14.97 3.95 10.74
N ARG A 44 15.24 5.25 10.75
CA ARG A 44 15.14 6.11 9.56
C ARG A 44 16.03 5.62 8.42
N GLN A 45 17.25 5.17 8.73
CA GLN A 45 18.16 4.61 7.73
C GLN A 45 17.62 3.29 7.15
N LYS A 46 17.13 2.36 7.98
CA LYS A 46 16.52 1.10 7.55
C LYS A 46 15.28 1.33 6.69
N MET A 47 14.42 2.27 7.08
CA MET A 47 13.25 2.67 6.29
C MET A 47 13.64 3.19 4.90
N ARG A 48 14.75 3.95 4.81
CA ARG A 48 15.30 4.40 3.52
C ARG A 48 15.88 3.24 2.70
N GLN A 49 16.56 2.28 3.33
CA GLN A 49 17.12 1.09 2.67
C GLN A 49 16.02 0.19 2.08
N LEU A 50 14.87 0.12 2.74
CA LEU A 50 13.69 -0.61 2.27
C LEU A 50 12.83 0.19 1.28
N SER A 51 13.32 1.33 0.78
CA SER A 51 12.60 2.20 -0.16
C SER A 51 11.22 2.66 0.34
N ILE A 52 11.03 2.77 1.66
CA ILE A 52 9.80 3.32 2.23
C ILE A 52 9.71 4.80 1.86
N PRO A 53 8.56 5.30 1.35
CA PRO A 53 8.42 6.68 0.88
C PRO A 53 8.95 7.70 1.88
N VAL A 54 9.70 8.69 1.39
CA VAL A 54 10.32 9.72 2.25
C VAL A 54 9.28 10.49 3.05
N LYS A 55 8.08 10.70 2.50
CA LYS A 55 6.94 11.32 3.21
C LYS A 55 6.52 10.49 4.43
N LEU A 56 6.38 9.17 4.29
CA LEU A 56 6.01 8.28 5.40
C LEU A 56 7.15 8.17 6.42
N THR A 57 8.40 8.05 5.94
CA THR A 57 9.58 8.07 6.81
C THR A 57 9.67 9.37 7.60
N ARG A 58 9.38 10.52 6.97
CA ARG A 58 9.33 11.83 7.63
C ARG A 58 8.20 11.89 8.63
N LEU A 59 7.00 11.39 8.31
CA LEU A 59 5.86 11.34 9.23
C LEU A 59 6.18 10.50 10.47
N VAL A 60 6.71 9.28 10.28
CA VAL A 60 7.12 8.40 11.38
C VAL A 60 8.23 9.04 12.21
N CYS A 61 9.23 9.66 11.56
CA CYS A 61 10.27 10.39 12.25
C CYS A 61 9.70 11.58 13.04
N SER A 62 8.82 12.40 12.46
CA SER A 62 8.19 13.54 13.15
C SER A 62 7.27 13.12 14.30
N LEU A 63 6.63 11.95 14.21
CA LEU A 63 5.81 11.40 15.29
C LEU A 63 6.65 10.92 16.48
N LEU A 64 7.88 10.44 16.21
CA LEU A 64 8.71 9.78 17.20
C LEU A 64 9.87 10.65 17.72
N MET A 65 10.36 11.59 16.90
CA MET A 65 11.38 12.58 17.24
C MET A 65 10.77 13.71 18.08
N GLU A 66 11.57 14.34 18.96
CA GLU A 66 11.18 15.49 19.78
C GLU A 66 10.06 15.25 20.80
N ARG A 67 9.88 14.00 21.26
CA ARG A 67 8.90 13.70 22.31
C ARG A 67 9.39 14.22 23.67
N SER A 68 8.60 15.08 24.30
CA SER A 68 8.78 15.51 25.69
C SER A 68 7.98 14.61 26.64
N ILE A 69 8.65 13.95 27.58
CA ILE A 69 7.99 13.17 28.63
C ILE A 69 7.97 13.97 29.93
N PHE A 70 6.80 13.99 30.59
CA PHE A 70 6.59 14.56 31.91
C PHE A 70 6.39 13.41 32.91
N ILE A 71 7.23 13.33 33.95
CA ILE A 71 7.21 12.23 34.93
C ILE A 71 6.57 12.70 36.24
N LYS A 72 5.29 12.38 36.49
CA LYS A 72 4.62 12.72 37.76
C LYS A 72 4.75 11.61 38.79
N SER A 73 5.62 11.84 39.79
CA SER A 73 5.72 10.97 40.97
C SER A 73 4.85 11.53 42.12
N PRO A 74 4.24 10.69 42.98
CA PRO A 74 3.56 11.14 44.19
C PRO A 74 4.48 11.86 45.19
N THR A 75 5.79 11.63 45.10
CA THR A 75 6.80 12.13 46.06
C THR A 75 7.74 13.20 45.50
N CYS A 76 7.71 13.46 44.19
CA CYS A 76 8.48 14.54 43.56
C CYS A 76 7.60 15.35 42.62
N SER A 77 7.61 16.68 42.80
CA SER A 77 7.16 17.62 41.78
C SER A 77 7.97 17.42 40.50
N VAL A 78 7.28 17.43 39.36
CA VAL A 78 7.89 17.17 38.05
C VAL A 78 8.60 18.42 37.57
N ASP A 79 9.91 18.46 37.76
CA ASP A 79 10.74 19.51 37.22
C ASP A 79 11.17 19.12 35.79
N HIS A 80 10.57 19.82 34.83
CA HIS A 80 10.96 19.94 33.42
C HIS A 80 10.70 18.74 32.46
N PRO A 81 10.33 19.02 31.19
CA PRO A 81 10.17 18.00 30.16
C PRO A 81 11.53 17.34 29.83
N LYS A 82 11.58 16.00 29.83
CA LYS A 82 12.73 15.25 29.29
C LYS A 82 12.50 14.94 27.82
N PHE A 83 13.42 15.35 26.95
CA PHE A 83 13.40 15.01 25.54
C PHE A 83 13.89 13.57 25.33
N VAL A 84 13.10 12.78 24.59
CA VAL A 84 13.40 11.39 24.28
C VAL A 84 13.63 11.21 22.79
N TRP A 85 14.80 10.67 22.44
CA TRP A 85 15.26 10.45 21.06
C TRP A 85 15.38 8.96 20.70
N LYS A 86 15.07 8.05 21.64
CA LYS A 86 15.06 6.60 21.44
C LYS A 86 13.73 5.97 21.91
N GLY A 87 13.44 4.81 21.37
CA GLY A 87 12.32 3.97 21.79
C GLY A 87 11.03 4.18 20.99
N LEU A 88 10.24 3.12 20.89
CA LEU A 88 8.92 3.10 20.25
C LEU A 88 7.81 3.21 21.32
N PRO A 89 6.67 3.87 21.03
CA PRO A 89 5.60 4.06 22.00
C PRO A 89 4.93 2.72 22.36
N GLN A 90 4.83 2.43 23.65
CA GLN A 90 4.17 1.22 24.14
C GLN A 90 2.65 1.29 23.89
N GLY A 91 2.06 0.16 23.48
CA GLY A 91 0.62 0.07 23.17
C GLY A 91 0.21 0.67 21.81
N SER A 92 1.14 1.27 21.07
CA SER A 92 0.89 1.69 19.68
C SER A 92 0.86 0.49 18.75
N VAL A 93 -0.17 0.43 17.90
CA VAL A 93 -0.33 -0.59 16.84
C VAL A 93 0.84 -0.54 15.84
N LEU A 94 1.49 0.61 15.70
CA LEU A 94 2.59 0.81 14.76
C LEU A 94 3.93 0.29 15.30
N SER A 95 4.11 0.19 16.62
CA SER A 95 5.40 -0.14 17.24
C SER A 95 5.91 -1.56 16.88
N PRO A 96 5.09 -2.62 16.87
CA PRO A 96 5.52 -3.94 16.41
C PRO A 96 6.02 -3.92 14.96
N LEU A 97 5.31 -3.21 14.07
CA LEU A 97 5.71 -3.11 12.66
C LEU A 97 7.05 -2.37 12.51
N LEU A 98 7.23 -1.25 13.22
CA LEU A 98 8.49 -0.50 13.18
C LEU A 98 9.66 -1.28 13.78
N TYR A 99 9.42 -2.09 14.80
CA TYR A 99 10.43 -2.97 15.37
C TYR A 99 10.84 -4.09 14.40
N SER A 100 9.88 -4.70 13.71
CA SER A 100 10.17 -5.66 12.64
C SER A 100 10.97 -5.03 11.50
N LEU A 101 10.64 -3.79 11.11
CA LEU A 101 11.44 -3.03 10.14
C LEU A 101 12.84 -2.68 10.66
N TYR A 102 12.99 -2.47 11.97
CA TYR A 102 14.28 -2.16 12.59
C TYR A 102 15.24 -3.35 12.55
N THR A 103 14.69 -4.55 12.68
CA THR A 103 15.44 -5.81 12.83
C THR A 103 15.41 -6.70 11.59
N TYR A 104 14.89 -6.21 10.46
CA TYR A 104 14.63 -7.01 9.26
C TYR A 104 15.86 -7.73 8.67
N ASP A 105 17.06 -7.20 8.90
CA ASP A 105 18.33 -7.72 8.38
C ASP A 105 19.17 -8.42 9.47
N LEU A 106 18.60 -8.65 10.65
CA LEU A 106 19.25 -9.36 11.75
C LEU A 106 19.60 -10.80 11.36
N GLU A 107 18.69 -11.51 10.68
CA GLU A 107 18.89 -12.89 10.22
C GLU A 107 20.15 -13.03 9.35
N ARG A 108 20.41 -12.06 8.46
CA ARG A 108 21.59 -12.04 7.58
C ARG A 108 22.93 -11.98 8.34
N SER A 109 22.92 -11.60 9.62
CA SER A 109 24.14 -11.53 10.43
C SER A 109 24.60 -12.89 10.96
N VAL A 110 23.71 -13.90 10.99
CA VAL A 110 23.97 -15.21 11.60
C VAL A 110 23.72 -16.41 10.69
N ASP A 111 23.06 -16.22 9.55
CA ASP A 111 22.63 -17.26 8.59
C ASP A 111 23.76 -18.20 8.10
N CYS A 112 25.02 -17.73 8.13
CA CYS A 112 26.17 -18.55 7.75
C CYS A 112 26.67 -19.52 8.83
N PHE A 113 26.14 -19.45 10.06
CA PHE A 113 26.58 -20.24 11.21
C PHE A 113 25.48 -21.16 11.74
N CYS A 114 24.25 -20.67 11.82
CA CYS A 114 23.13 -21.40 12.41
C CYS A 114 21.78 -20.89 11.89
N ASP A 115 20.74 -21.68 12.10
CA ASP A 115 19.37 -21.26 11.85
C ASP A 115 18.91 -20.27 12.93
N ILE A 116 18.08 -19.30 12.53
CA ILE A 116 17.51 -18.29 13.41
C ILE A 116 16.01 -18.18 13.21
N LEU A 117 15.28 -18.08 14.32
CA LEU A 117 13.87 -17.75 14.33
C LEU A 117 13.66 -16.46 15.09
N GLN A 118 12.96 -15.53 14.45
CA GLN A 118 12.65 -14.24 15.00
C GLN A 118 11.14 -13.99 14.93
N TYR A 119 10.55 -13.65 16.07
CA TYR A 119 9.22 -13.08 16.12
C TYR A 119 9.22 -11.91 17.10
N ALA A 120 9.11 -10.69 16.57
CA ALA A 120 9.32 -9.47 17.36
C ALA A 120 10.65 -9.54 18.13
N ASP A 121 10.61 -9.40 19.46
CA ASP A 121 11.75 -9.43 20.38
C ASP A 121 12.15 -10.85 20.83
N ASP A 122 11.31 -11.85 20.61
CA ASP A 122 11.64 -13.25 20.88
C ASP A 122 12.57 -13.81 19.78
N LEU A 123 13.78 -14.23 20.17
CA LEU A 123 14.81 -14.76 19.28
C LEU A 123 15.21 -16.18 19.71
N ALA A 124 15.38 -17.08 18.73
CA ALA A 124 15.94 -18.40 18.96
C ALA A 124 16.98 -18.72 17.88
N LEU A 125 18.21 -19.01 18.30
CA LEU A 125 19.26 -19.56 17.44
C LEU A 125 19.33 -21.07 17.65
N TYR A 126 19.52 -21.86 16.61
CA TYR A 126 19.72 -23.29 16.80
C TYR A 126 20.59 -23.91 15.71
N TYR A 127 21.26 -24.99 16.09
CA TYR A 127 22.11 -25.75 15.19
C TYR A 127 22.03 -27.24 15.50
N ALA A 128 21.91 -28.05 14.46
CA ALA A 128 21.84 -29.50 14.55
C ALA A 128 23.13 -30.15 14.03
N SER A 129 23.80 -30.94 14.87
CA SER A 129 24.95 -31.75 14.45
C SER A 129 25.07 -33.02 15.30
N SER A 130 25.80 -34.00 14.77
CA SER A 130 26.21 -35.19 15.50
C SER A 130 27.29 -34.90 16.56
N SER A 131 28.04 -33.80 16.40
CA SER A 131 29.14 -33.37 17.28
C SER A 131 28.76 -32.14 18.11
N LEU A 132 28.78 -32.26 19.44
CA LEU A 132 28.51 -31.14 20.34
C LEU A 132 29.60 -30.06 20.29
N ALA A 133 30.85 -30.45 20.02
CA ALA A 133 31.95 -29.50 19.90
C ALA A 133 31.74 -28.56 18.71
N GLU A 134 31.27 -29.10 17.58
CA GLU A 134 30.91 -28.32 16.40
C GLU A 134 29.74 -27.38 16.71
N THR A 135 28.69 -27.90 17.34
CA THR A 135 27.53 -27.10 17.75
C THR A 135 27.91 -25.94 18.67
N ASN A 136 28.79 -26.18 19.66
CA ASN A 136 29.27 -25.13 20.55
C ASN A 136 30.05 -24.06 19.78
N VAL A 137 30.91 -24.45 18.83
CA VAL A 137 31.68 -23.49 18.01
C VAL A 137 30.74 -22.63 17.17
N GLN A 138 29.81 -23.25 16.44
CA GLN A 138 28.91 -22.52 15.53
C GLN A 138 27.98 -21.57 16.29
N LEU A 139 27.35 -22.03 17.37
CA LEU A 139 26.45 -21.19 18.15
C LEU A 139 27.17 -20.05 18.87
N ASN A 140 28.37 -20.27 19.42
CA ASN A 140 29.15 -19.20 20.04
C ASN A 140 29.64 -18.17 19.01
N LEU A 141 30.00 -18.59 17.80
CA LEU A 141 30.30 -17.67 16.71
C LEU A 141 29.06 -16.84 16.33
N ALA A 142 27.92 -17.49 16.11
CA ALA A 142 26.66 -16.82 15.80
C ALA A 142 26.27 -15.81 16.89
N LEU A 143 26.36 -16.20 18.16
CA LEU A 143 26.10 -15.33 19.31
C LEU A 143 27.02 -14.12 19.35
N ARG A 144 28.30 -14.29 19.05
CA ARG A 144 29.26 -13.18 19.01
C ARG A 144 28.90 -12.18 17.92
N TYR A 145 28.58 -12.64 16.70
CA TYR A 145 28.16 -11.76 15.61
C TYR A 145 26.81 -11.10 15.87
N LEU A 146 25.86 -11.83 16.45
CA LEU A 146 24.57 -11.28 16.86
C LEU A 146 24.73 -10.21 17.95
N SER A 147 25.55 -10.47 18.97
CA SER A 147 25.82 -9.52 20.05
C SER A 147 26.46 -8.23 19.53
N ASP A 148 27.43 -8.35 18.61
CA ASP A 148 28.04 -7.20 17.95
C ASP A 148 27.03 -6.43 17.08
N TRP A 149 26.18 -7.15 16.33
CA TRP A 149 25.12 -6.53 15.54
C TRP A 149 24.12 -5.78 16.43
N LEU A 150 23.64 -6.38 17.52
CA LEU A 150 22.72 -5.77 18.47
C LEU A 150 23.32 -4.50 19.08
N THR A 151 24.58 -4.58 19.52
CA THR A 151 25.31 -3.44 20.10
C THR A 151 25.43 -2.28 19.10
N ARG A 152 25.78 -2.56 17.84
CA ARG A 152 25.83 -1.55 16.76
C ARG A 152 24.47 -0.90 16.48
N HIS A 153 23.37 -1.60 16.77
CA HIS A 153 22.00 -1.11 16.62
C HIS A 153 21.38 -0.64 17.96
N GLY A 154 22.19 -0.42 19.00
CA GLY A 154 21.71 0.11 20.29
C GLY A 154 20.83 -0.84 21.10
N LEU A 155 20.84 -2.13 20.77
CA LEU A 155 20.14 -3.19 21.49
C LEU A 155 21.15 -4.01 22.31
N SER A 156 20.66 -4.71 23.33
CA SER A 156 21.48 -5.57 24.18
C SER A 156 20.70 -6.81 24.62
N LEU A 157 21.41 -7.91 24.89
CA LEU A 157 20.80 -9.13 25.41
C LEU A 157 20.76 -9.11 26.94
N SER A 158 19.70 -9.66 27.51
CA SER A 158 19.61 -9.93 28.94
C SER A 158 20.16 -11.33 29.23
N THR A 159 21.47 -11.45 29.45
CA THR A 159 22.17 -12.75 29.63
C THR A 159 21.49 -13.64 30.67
N GLN A 160 21.04 -13.06 31.79
CA GLN A 160 20.34 -13.77 32.89
C GLN A 160 18.99 -14.40 32.49
N LYS A 161 18.36 -13.92 31.42
CA LYS A 161 17.07 -14.43 30.92
C LYS A 161 17.22 -15.32 29.69
N CYS A 162 18.41 -15.32 29.08
CA CYS A 162 18.72 -16.21 27.99
C CYS A 162 18.85 -17.64 28.53
N THR A 163 18.50 -18.63 27.73
CA THR A 163 18.55 -20.04 28.16
C THR A 163 18.90 -20.92 26.97
N ALA A 164 19.77 -21.90 27.18
CA ALA A 164 20.07 -22.92 26.19
C ALA A 164 19.33 -24.22 26.53
N VAL A 165 18.85 -24.93 25.51
CA VAL A 165 18.24 -26.25 25.65
C VAL A 165 18.85 -27.19 24.63
N VAL A 166 19.33 -28.34 25.11
CA VAL A 166 19.81 -29.41 24.25
C VAL A 166 18.66 -30.38 23.99
N PHE A 167 18.17 -30.41 22.75
CA PHE A 167 17.14 -31.34 22.33
C PHE A 167 17.80 -32.67 21.91
N THR A 168 17.49 -33.75 22.64
CA THR A 168 18.00 -35.09 22.32
C THR A 168 17.11 -36.21 22.86
N LYS A 169 17.10 -37.35 22.15
CA LYS A 169 16.48 -38.61 22.63
C LYS A 169 17.43 -39.47 23.50
N LYS A 170 18.69 -39.05 23.68
CA LYS A 170 19.64 -39.78 24.54
C LYS A 170 19.22 -39.67 26.01
N ARG A 171 19.62 -40.66 26.83
CA ARG A 171 19.24 -40.73 28.25
C ARG A 171 19.82 -39.58 29.06
N THR A 172 21.09 -39.24 28.81
CA THR A 172 21.81 -38.14 29.44
C THR A 172 21.81 -36.92 28.52
N ILE A 173 21.44 -35.77 29.09
CA ILE A 173 21.57 -34.47 28.42
C ILE A 173 23.04 -34.07 28.56
N PRO A 174 23.77 -33.90 27.47
CA PRO A 174 25.17 -33.50 27.52
C PRO A 174 25.28 -32.03 27.91
N ASP A 175 26.42 -31.66 28.51
CA ASP A 175 26.72 -30.27 28.82
C ASP A 175 27.14 -29.49 27.57
N VAL A 176 26.83 -28.20 27.55
CA VAL A 176 27.17 -27.29 26.44
C VAL A 176 27.65 -25.95 26.97
N ASP A 177 28.81 -25.53 26.47
CA ASP A 177 29.45 -24.28 26.87
C ASP A 177 29.04 -23.15 25.91
N ILE A 178 27.88 -22.54 26.18
CA ILE A 178 27.37 -21.41 25.40
C ILE A 178 27.61 -20.11 26.17
N VAL A 179 28.27 -19.14 25.53
CA VAL A 179 28.75 -17.91 26.16
C VAL A 179 28.30 -16.68 25.38
N ILE A 180 27.90 -15.62 26.09
CA ILE A 180 27.66 -14.28 25.52
C ILE A 180 28.61 -13.30 26.21
N GLY A 181 29.61 -12.82 25.49
CA GLY A 181 30.65 -11.96 26.07
C GLY A 181 31.50 -12.75 27.07
N GLU A 182 31.42 -12.38 28.35
CA GLU A 182 32.10 -13.09 29.45
C GLU A 182 31.14 -13.99 30.26
N ASP A 183 29.83 -13.93 29.98
CA ASP A 183 28.79 -14.64 30.74
C ASP A 183 28.43 -15.98 30.08
N THR A 184 28.38 -17.06 30.87
CA THR A 184 27.86 -18.36 30.43
C THR A 184 26.33 -18.41 30.53
N ILE A 185 25.66 -18.87 29.46
CA ILE A 185 24.21 -19.05 29.45
C ILE A 185 23.84 -20.32 30.22
N ALA A 186 22.80 -20.23 31.06
CA ALA A 186 22.27 -21.40 31.77
C ALA A 186 21.65 -22.42 30.80
N VAL A 187 22.01 -23.70 30.98
CA VAL A 187 21.40 -24.82 30.27
C VAL A 187 20.21 -25.33 31.07
N SER A 188 19.05 -25.43 30.42
CA SER A 188 17.81 -25.91 31.02
C SER A 188 17.28 -27.15 30.30
N SER A 189 16.49 -27.96 31.01
CA SER A 189 15.77 -29.09 30.41
C SER A 189 14.52 -28.68 29.63
N GLU A 190 14.06 -27.43 29.81
CA GLU A 190 12.90 -26.87 29.14
C GLU A 190 13.04 -25.37 28.91
N VAL A 191 12.31 -24.85 27.93
CA VAL A 191 12.21 -23.42 27.66
C VAL A 191 10.80 -23.04 27.27
N LYS A 192 10.40 -21.80 27.58
CA LYS A 192 9.16 -21.23 27.06
C LYS A 192 9.49 -20.33 25.87
N PHE A 193 9.02 -20.69 24.69
CA PHE A 193 9.20 -19.93 23.46
C PHE A 193 7.86 -19.70 22.78
N LEU A 194 7.55 -18.45 22.41
CA LEU A 194 6.29 -18.05 21.76
C LEU A 194 5.04 -18.61 22.47
N GLY A 195 5.06 -18.64 23.80
CA GLY A 195 3.94 -19.12 24.61
C GLY A 195 3.83 -20.65 24.78
N VAL A 196 4.68 -21.43 24.10
CA VAL A 196 4.76 -22.89 24.20
C VAL A 196 5.95 -23.30 25.07
N ILE A 197 5.78 -24.32 25.91
CA ILE A 197 6.89 -24.89 26.69
C ILE A 197 7.46 -26.09 25.93
N LEU A 198 8.71 -26.00 25.53
CA LEU A 198 9.43 -27.05 24.83
C LEU A 198 10.38 -27.73 25.80
N ASP A 199 10.10 -28.99 26.14
CA ASP A 199 11.04 -29.82 26.89
C ASP A 199 12.07 -30.45 25.93
N SER A 200 13.26 -30.78 26.45
CA SER A 200 14.39 -31.37 25.69
C SER A 200 14.04 -32.62 24.88
N ARG A 201 12.94 -33.31 25.19
CA ARG A 201 12.46 -34.51 24.49
C ARG A 201 11.21 -34.28 23.64
N LEU A 202 10.69 -33.05 23.64
CA LEU A 202 9.45 -32.66 22.96
C LEU A 202 8.28 -33.57 23.38
N SER A 203 8.21 -33.90 24.68
CA SER A 203 7.18 -34.78 25.25
C SER A 203 5.78 -34.15 25.30
N GLY A 204 5.73 -32.82 25.39
CA GLY A 204 4.52 -32.02 25.55
C GLY A 204 3.92 -32.03 26.96
N THR A 205 4.38 -32.91 27.85
CA THR A 205 3.76 -33.12 29.18
C THR A 205 3.78 -31.87 30.06
N HIS A 206 4.87 -31.11 30.02
CA HIS A 206 5.05 -29.89 30.81
C HIS A 206 4.19 -28.77 30.24
N HIS A 207 4.17 -28.59 28.92
CA HIS A 207 3.29 -27.62 28.26
C HIS A 207 1.81 -27.90 28.53
N MET A 208 1.36 -29.15 28.41
CA MET A 208 -0.04 -29.51 28.69
C MET A 208 -0.42 -29.24 30.15
N SER A 209 0.51 -29.42 31.09
CA SER A 209 0.28 -29.07 32.50
C SER A 209 0.12 -27.56 32.70
N TYR A 210 0.94 -26.77 31.99
CA TYR A 210 0.86 -25.31 32.00
C TYR A 210 -0.46 -24.83 31.40
N VAL A 211 -0.86 -25.35 30.24
CA VAL A 211 -2.13 -25.01 29.58
C VAL A 211 -3.32 -25.38 30.46
N ALA A 212 -3.34 -26.61 31.01
CA ALA A 212 -4.41 -27.04 31.91
C ALA A 212 -4.55 -26.11 33.13
N ARG A 213 -3.44 -25.68 33.73
CA ARG A 213 -3.44 -24.72 34.85
C ARG A 213 -3.94 -23.34 34.42
N LYS A 214 -3.59 -22.87 33.24
CA LYS A 214 -4.04 -21.59 32.69
C LYS A 214 -5.55 -21.58 32.46
N CYS A 215 -6.10 -22.69 31.97
CA CYS A 215 -7.53 -22.87 31.74
C CYS A 215 -8.38 -22.90 33.01
N GLU A 216 -7.83 -23.21 34.20
CA GLU A 216 -8.61 -23.26 35.45
C GLU A 216 -9.33 -21.94 35.77
N ARG A 217 -8.74 -20.78 35.43
CA ARG A 217 -9.43 -19.49 35.57
C ARG A 217 -10.67 -19.43 34.69
N GLY A 218 -10.56 -19.82 33.42
CA GLY A 218 -11.68 -19.85 32.49
C GLY A 218 -12.75 -20.85 32.90
N VAL A 219 -12.35 -22.02 33.40
CA VAL A 219 -13.27 -23.03 33.96
C VAL A 219 -14.06 -22.46 35.15
N ASN A 220 -13.42 -21.67 36.02
CA ASN A 220 -14.09 -21.04 37.15
C ASN A 220 -15.09 -19.97 36.70
N VAL A 221 -14.79 -19.21 35.64
CA VAL A 221 -15.73 -18.27 35.02
C VAL A 221 -16.96 -19.02 34.48
N LEU A 222 -16.77 -20.09 33.72
CA LEU A 222 -17.87 -20.93 33.24
C LEU A 222 -18.73 -21.43 34.40
N ARG A 223 -18.08 -21.91 35.47
CA ARG A 223 -18.78 -22.41 36.67
C ARG A 223 -19.59 -21.32 37.37
N SER A 224 -19.07 -20.10 37.44
CA SER A 224 -19.77 -18.97 38.08
C SER A 224 -21.04 -18.55 37.33
N LEU A 225 -21.11 -18.86 36.03
CA LEU A 225 -22.23 -18.51 35.16
C LEU A 225 -23.18 -19.68 34.90
N SER A 226 -22.91 -20.85 35.49
CA SER A 226 -23.67 -22.08 35.30
C SER A 226 -24.44 -22.49 36.56
N GLY A 227 -25.73 -22.76 36.43
CA GLY A 227 -26.57 -23.33 37.49
C GLY A 227 -27.74 -24.12 36.89
N VAL A 228 -28.37 -24.97 37.71
CA VAL A 228 -29.42 -25.90 37.27
C VAL A 228 -30.76 -25.17 37.01
N TRP A 229 -31.04 -24.13 37.79
CA TRP A 229 -32.30 -23.37 37.76
C TRP A 229 -32.11 -21.89 37.39
N TRP A 230 -30.86 -21.47 37.22
CA TRP A 230 -30.41 -20.13 36.90
C TRP A 230 -29.06 -20.23 36.21
N GLY A 231 -28.78 -19.41 35.21
CA GLY A 231 -27.49 -19.46 34.51
C GLY A 231 -27.60 -19.09 33.05
N SER A 232 -26.44 -18.95 32.41
CA SER A 232 -26.36 -18.64 30.98
C SER A 232 -26.79 -19.84 30.14
N HIS A 233 -27.52 -19.57 29.05
CA HIS A 233 -27.99 -20.60 28.12
C HIS A 233 -26.83 -21.49 27.63
N PRO A 234 -27.00 -22.81 27.45
CA PRO A 234 -25.92 -23.73 27.04
C PRO A 234 -25.14 -23.28 25.80
N TYR A 235 -25.83 -22.63 24.84
CA TYR A 235 -25.18 -22.02 23.67
C TYR A 235 -24.18 -20.91 24.05
N SER A 236 -24.55 -20.00 24.95
CA SER A 236 -23.68 -18.93 25.44
C SER A 236 -22.52 -19.47 26.29
N GLN A 237 -22.78 -20.50 27.09
CA GLN A 237 -21.74 -21.23 27.82
C GLN A 237 -20.74 -21.90 26.87
N LYS A 238 -21.21 -22.48 25.77
CA LYS A 238 -20.36 -23.03 24.71
C LYS A 238 -19.51 -21.96 24.02
N LEU A 239 -20.09 -20.79 23.72
CA LEU A 239 -19.34 -19.66 23.16
C LEU A 239 -18.24 -19.18 24.11
N LEU A 240 -18.56 -19.04 25.40
CA LEU A 240 -17.56 -18.71 26.42
C LEU A 240 -16.47 -19.77 26.49
N TYR A 241 -16.82 -21.05 26.55
CA TYR A 241 -15.84 -22.14 26.51
C TYR A 241 -14.90 -22.01 25.31
N ASN A 242 -15.44 -21.77 24.10
CA ASN A 242 -14.64 -21.59 22.89
C ASN A 242 -13.67 -20.40 23.03
N ALA A 243 -14.13 -19.28 23.59
CA ALA A 243 -13.35 -18.05 23.70
C ALA A 243 -12.25 -18.09 24.77
N ILE A 244 -12.54 -18.60 25.98
CA ILE A 244 -11.66 -18.46 27.16
C ILE A 244 -10.94 -19.75 27.58
N VAL A 245 -11.39 -20.91 27.11
CA VAL A 245 -10.77 -22.21 27.43
C VAL A 245 -10.21 -22.87 26.18
N ARG A 246 -11.04 -23.09 25.16
CA ARG A 246 -10.64 -23.78 23.93
C ARG A 246 -9.55 -23.06 23.16
N SER A 247 -9.59 -21.72 23.12
CA SER A 247 -8.56 -20.90 22.48
C SER A 247 -7.14 -21.19 22.99
N HIS A 248 -6.98 -21.66 24.24
CA HIS A 248 -5.70 -22.09 24.78
C HIS A 248 -5.27 -23.49 24.31
N PHE A 249 -6.21 -24.37 23.96
CA PHE A 249 -5.91 -25.69 23.38
C PHE A 249 -5.62 -25.60 21.88
N ASP A 250 -6.36 -24.74 21.17
CA ASP A 250 -6.21 -24.58 19.72
C ASP A 250 -4.87 -23.93 19.36
N TYR A 251 -4.32 -23.08 20.24
CA TYR A 251 -3.01 -22.47 20.02
C TYR A 251 -1.89 -23.51 20.04
N ALA A 252 -1.16 -23.60 18.92
CA ALA A 252 -0.07 -24.55 18.72
C ALA A 252 -0.46 -26.05 18.83
N ALA A 253 -1.74 -26.37 18.54
CA ALA A 253 -2.26 -27.73 18.63
C ALA A 253 -1.53 -28.77 17.75
N PHE A 254 -0.92 -28.36 16.63
CA PHE A 254 -0.14 -29.25 15.77
C PHE A 254 1.14 -29.79 16.46
N ILE A 255 1.64 -29.10 17.48
CA ILE A 255 2.76 -29.57 18.31
C ILE A 255 2.28 -30.67 19.26
N ILE A 256 0.97 -30.68 19.57
CA ILE A 256 0.32 -31.60 20.51
C ILE A 256 0.04 -32.97 19.87
N ASP A 257 -0.28 -33.02 18.58
CA ASP A 257 -0.62 -34.28 17.87
C ASP A 257 0.45 -35.41 17.98
N PRO A 258 1.77 -35.12 17.91
CA PRO A 258 2.80 -36.13 18.13
C PRO A 258 3.14 -36.40 19.63
N CYS A 259 2.48 -35.75 20.58
CA CYS A 259 2.82 -35.85 22.01
C CYS A 259 2.32 -37.14 22.67
N ASN A 260 2.86 -37.46 23.85
CA ASN A 260 2.53 -38.71 24.55
C ASN A 260 1.10 -38.73 25.13
N LYS A 261 0.54 -39.93 25.32
CA LYS A 261 -0.83 -40.11 25.87
C LYS A 261 -1.04 -39.40 27.21
N ALA A 262 -0.02 -39.41 28.09
CA ALA A 262 -0.07 -38.75 29.40
C ALA A 262 -0.21 -37.22 29.31
N ALA A 263 0.26 -36.60 28.23
CA ALA A 263 0.09 -35.17 27.97
C ALA A 263 -1.37 -34.88 27.55
N LEU A 264 -1.93 -35.68 26.64
CA LEU A 264 -3.30 -35.55 26.16
C LEU A 264 -4.34 -35.72 27.28
N GLU A 265 -4.14 -36.70 28.18
CA GLU A 265 -5.03 -36.93 29.32
C GLU A 265 -5.21 -35.70 30.23
N LYS A 266 -4.23 -34.79 30.27
CA LYS A 266 -4.32 -33.56 31.08
C LYS A 266 -5.30 -32.55 30.47
N ILE A 267 -5.33 -32.42 29.15
CA ILE A 267 -6.30 -31.57 28.45
C ILE A 267 -7.69 -32.20 28.55
N ASP A 268 -7.80 -33.51 28.31
CA ASP A 268 -9.08 -34.23 28.36
C ASP A 268 -9.79 -34.01 29.70
N LYS A 269 -9.05 -34.05 30.81
CA LYS A 269 -9.61 -33.75 32.15
C LYS A 269 -10.24 -32.36 32.24
N VAL A 270 -9.60 -31.34 31.66
CA VAL A 270 -10.15 -29.97 31.64
C VAL A 270 -11.36 -29.88 30.71
N GLN A 271 -11.28 -30.52 29.54
CA GLN A 271 -12.34 -30.54 28.56
C GLN A 271 -13.60 -31.21 29.09
N TYR A 272 -13.49 -32.38 29.73
CA TYR A 272 -14.63 -33.04 30.35
C TYR A 272 -15.19 -32.27 31.55
N LYS A 273 -14.36 -31.50 32.25
CA LYS A 273 -14.82 -30.59 33.32
C LYS A 273 -15.68 -29.45 32.74
N CYS A 274 -15.25 -28.86 31.63
CA CYS A 274 -16.04 -27.86 30.89
C CYS A 274 -17.31 -28.45 30.29
N LEU A 275 -17.24 -29.67 29.75
CA LEU A 275 -18.38 -30.34 29.11
C LEU A 275 -19.56 -30.46 30.07
N ARG A 276 -19.28 -30.93 31.30
CA ARG A 276 -20.27 -31.05 32.37
C ARG A 276 -20.89 -29.72 32.76
N ILE A 277 -20.08 -28.65 32.78
CA ILE A 277 -20.55 -27.29 33.11
C ILE A 277 -21.47 -26.76 32.00
N VAL A 278 -21.07 -26.88 30.73
CA VAL A 278 -21.81 -26.37 29.58
C VAL A 278 -23.12 -27.15 29.38
N SER A 279 -23.10 -28.47 29.57
CA SER A 279 -24.28 -29.32 29.41
C SER A 279 -25.21 -29.34 30.63
N GLY A 280 -24.83 -28.70 31.74
CA GLY A 280 -25.56 -28.78 33.01
C GLY A 280 -25.58 -30.19 33.65
N ALA A 281 -24.66 -31.07 33.25
CA ALA A 281 -24.63 -32.45 33.72
C ALA A 281 -24.03 -32.56 35.13
N MET A 282 -24.47 -33.58 35.88
CA MET A 282 -23.93 -33.84 37.21
C MET A 282 -22.44 -34.21 37.14
N LYS A 283 -21.69 -33.94 38.22
CA LYS A 283 -20.26 -34.31 38.31
C LYS A 283 -20.02 -35.82 38.11
N SER A 284 -20.98 -36.64 38.51
CA SER A 284 -20.96 -38.10 38.38
C SER A 284 -21.30 -38.61 36.97
N SER A 285 -21.71 -37.74 36.05
CA SER A 285 -22.09 -38.16 34.69
C SER A 285 -20.90 -38.77 33.93
N PRO A 286 -21.08 -39.98 33.35
CA PRO A 286 -20.06 -40.66 32.55
C PRO A 286 -19.64 -39.82 31.33
N THR A 287 -18.34 -39.82 31.00
CA THR A 287 -17.78 -38.99 29.90
C THR A 287 -18.31 -39.39 28.53
N ASN A 288 -18.50 -40.69 28.28
CA ASN A 288 -19.06 -41.25 27.04
C ASN A 288 -20.52 -40.82 26.80
N ALA A 289 -21.31 -40.59 27.85
CA ALA A 289 -22.71 -40.15 27.74
C ALA A 289 -22.84 -38.65 27.42
N LEU A 290 -21.77 -37.86 27.61
CA LEU A 290 -21.77 -36.40 27.39
C LEU A 290 -21.35 -36.00 25.98
N GLN A 291 -20.55 -36.83 25.30
CA GLN A 291 -20.04 -36.57 23.95
C GLN A 291 -21.12 -36.47 22.85
N PRO A 292 -22.24 -37.22 22.86
CA PRO A 292 -23.24 -37.16 21.78
C PRO A 292 -24.04 -35.85 21.73
N ASN A 293 -24.24 -35.19 22.88
CA ASN A 293 -25.09 -34.01 23.00
C ASN A 293 -24.31 -32.69 22.87
N VAL A 294 -23.00 -32.70 23.15
CA VAL A 294 -22.11 -31.55 22.99
C VAL A 294 -20.76 -32.07 22.48
N VAL A 295 -20.56 -32.06 21.17
CA VAL A 295 -19.24 -32.36 20.57
C VAL A 295 -18.32 -31.17 20.85
N MET A 296 -17.40 -31.36 21.79
CA MET A 296 -16.22 -30.50 21.93
C MET A 296 -15.10 -31.25 21.23
N ASP A 297 -14.98 -31.09 19.91
CA ASP A 297 -13.85 -31.64 19.17
C ASP A 297 -12.58 -30.89 19.58
N LEU A 298 -11.59 -31.61 20.09
CA LEU A 298 -10.19 -31.21 19.86
C LEU A 298 -10.04 -31.25 18.34
N GLY A 299 -9.60 -30.17 17.72
CA GLY A 299 -9.60 -29.98 16.28
C GLY A 299 -8.71 -30.93 15.46
N ILE A 300 -8.74 -32.24 15.70
CA ILE A 300 -8.37 -33.25 14.71
C ILE A 300 -9.51 -33.27 13.68
N ARG A 301 -9.53 -32.23 12.84
CA ARG A 301 -10.48 -32.06 11.75
C ARG A 301 -10.16 -33.07 10.64
N LYS A 302 -11.22 -33.59 10.01
CA LYS A 302 -11.22 -34.19 8.66
C LYS A 302 -10.82 -33.19 7.55
N ASP A 303 -10.44 -32.00 7.96
CA ASP A 303 -9.98 -30.86 7.16
C ASP A 303 -8.49 -30.60 7.43
N SER A 304 -7.79 -31.57 8.02
CA SER A 304 -6.33 -31.51 8.02
C SER A 304 -5.85 -31.47 6.56
N PRO A 305 -4.74 -30.78 6.27
CA PRO A 305 -4.14 -30.79 4.93
C PRO A 305 -3.91 -32.23 4.41
N ALA A 306 -3.77 -33.21 5.32
CA ALA A 306 -3.66 -34.62 4.98
C ALA A 306 -4.98 -35.26 4.52
N ALA A 307 -6.12 -34.87 5.09
CA ALA A 307 -7.43 -35.37 4.71
C ALA A 307 -7.95 -34.73 3.41
N GLU A 308 -7.68 -33.44 3.20
CA GLU A 308 -7.92 -32.75 1.93
C GLU A 308 -7.08 -33.39 0.81
N LYS A 309 -5.79 -33.64 1.08
CA LYS A 309 -4.89 -34.33 0.14
C LYS A 309 -5.34 -35.77 -0.17
N ALA A 310 -5.90 -36.48 0.80
CA ALA A 310 -6.45 -37.83 0.60
C ALA A 310 -7.77 -37.83 -0.20
N LEU A 311 -8.66 -36.86 0.03
CA LEU A 311 -9.90 -36.70 -0.72
C LEU A 311 -9.62 -36.27 -2.17
N SER A 312 -8.74 -35.30 -2.38
CA SER A 312 -8.30 -34.89 -3.72
C SER A 312 -7.60 -36.02 -4.47
N ALA A 313 -6.78 -36.83 -3.79
CA ALA A 313 -6.16 -38.01 -4.40
C ALA A 313 -7.20 -39.06 -4.85
N LYS A 314 -8.27 -39.25 -4.07
CA LYS A 314 -9.33 -40.22 -4.40
C LYS A 314 -10.23 -39.73 -5.54
N LEU A 315 -10.63 -38.45 -5.51
CA LEU A 315 -11.37 -37.81 -6.60
C LEU A 315 -10.60 -37.82 -7.93
N ASN A 316 -9.29 -37.55 -7.89
CA ASN A 316 -8.43 -37.61 -9.09
C ASN A 316 -8.23 -39.04 -9.62
N SER A 317 -8.32 -40.05 -8.76
CA SER A 317 -8.18 -41.47 -9.17
C SER A 317 -9.44 -42.04 -9.82
N GLU A 318 -10.61 -41.62 -9.35
CA GLU A 318 -11.89 -42.14 -9.84
C GLU A 318 -12.45 -41.29 -11.01
N TRP A 319 -12.12 -39.98 -11.06
CA TRP A 319 -12.68 -39.02 -12.02
C TRP A 319 -11.56 -38.16 -12.66
N PRO A 320 -10.67 -38.76 -13.48
CA PRO A 320 -9.54 -38.04 -14.07
C PRO A 320 -10.02 -36.96 -15.05
N GLY A 321 -9.73 -35.69 -14.73
CA GLY A 321 -10.02 -34.53 -15.59
C GLY A 321 -11.04 -33.53 -15.05
N TRP A 322 -11.60 -33.75 -13.85
CA TRP A 322 -12.58 -32.83 -13.27
C TRP A 322 -11.93 -31.53 -12.76
N LEU A 323 -12.62 -30.40 -12.95
CA LEU A 323 -12.18 -29.08 -12.49
C LEU A 323 -12.79 -28.81 -11.09
N PRO A 324 -11.99 -28.81 -10.01
CA PRO A 324 -12.50 -28.39 -8.70
C PRO A 324 -12.81 -26.90 -8.71
N ILE A 325 -14.01 -26.54 -8.26
CA ILE A 325 -14.48 -25.16 -8.11
C ILE A 325 -14.91 -24.97 -6.67
N PHE A 326 -14.41 -23.92 -6.02
CA PHE A 326 -14.82 -23.55 -4.66
C PHE A 326 -15.66 -22.28 -4.73
N THR A 327 -16.84 -22.31 -4.12
CA THR A 327 -17.74 -21.15 -4.06
C THR A 327 -18.14 -20.88 -2.62
N ASP A 328 -18.33 -19.61 -2.28
CA ASP A 328 -18.87 -19.18 -1.00
C ASP A 328 -19.80 -17.98 -1.20
N ALA A 329 -20.86 -17.90 -0.41
CA ALA A 329 -21.75 -16.75 -0.38
C ALA A 329 -22.16 -16.47 1.06
N SER A 330 -22.07 -15.21 1.47
CA SER A 330 -22.38 -14.81 2.83
C SER A 330 -23.01 -13.43 2.90
N LYS A 331 -23.79 -13.22 3.96
CA LYS A 331 -24.48 -11.97 4.23
C LYS A 331 -24.31 -11.65 5.70
N LEU A 332 -23.89 -10.42 6.00
CA LEU A 332 -23.51 -10.01 7.35
C LEU A 332 -24.74 -9.69 8.23
N SER A 333 -25.87 -9.33 7.62
CA SER A 333 -27.17 -9.07 8.26
C SER A 333 -28.32 -9.10 7.25
N GLU A 334 -29.58 -9.28 7.67
CA GLU A 334 -30.77 -9.45 6.78
C GLU A 334 -30.96 -8.36 5.71
N ASN A 335 -30.43 -7.14 5.92
CA ASN A 335 -30.52 -6.02 4.97
C ASN A 335 -29.17 -5.65 4.31
N SER A 336 -28.16 -6.51 4.42
CA SER A 336 -26.84 -6.30 3.77
C SER A 336 -26.75 -6.97 2.40
N ASN A 337 -25.89 -6.44 1.53
CA ASN A 337 -25.57 -7.08 0.26
C ASN A 337 -25.02 -8.49 0.48
N VAL A 338 -25.43 -9.45 -0.36
CA VAL A 338 -24.83 -10.79 -0.36
C VAL A 338 -23.47 -10.69 -1.04
N GLY A 339 -22.40 -10.95 -0.30
CA GLY A 339 -21.06 -11.12 -0.84
C GLY A 339 -20.89 -12.55 -1.31
N LEU A 340 -20.30 -12.75 -2.49
CA LEU A 340 -20.01 -14.07 -3.01
C LEU A 340 -18.59 -14.14 -3.59
N ALA A 341 -17.97 -15.30 -3.46
CA ALA A 341 -16.59 -15.56 -3.87
C ALA A 341 -16.48 -16.90 -4.62
N VAL A 342 -15.59 -16.95 -5.61
CA VAL A 342 -15.28 -18.13 -6.40
C VAL A 342 -13.77 -18.32 -6.45
N TRP A 343 -13.30 -19.55 -6.26
CA TRP A 343 -11.91 -19.93 -6.44
C TRP A 343 -11.77 -21.14 -7.36
N LEU A 344 -10.95 -20.99 -8.40
CA LEU A 344 -10.64 -22.00 -9.40
C LEU A 344 -9.15 -22.36 -9.31
N PRO A 345 -8.76 -23.39 -8.51
CA PRO A 345 -7.37 -23.71 -8.24
C PRO A 345 -6.55 -24.07 -9.48
N LYS A 346 -7.17 -24.73 -10.46
CA LYS A 346 -6.50 -25.12 -11.72
C LYS A 346 -6.00 -23.91 -12.50
N TYR A 347 -6.77 -22.82 -12.48
CA TYR A 347 -6.46 -21.57 -13.18
C TYR A 347 -5.84 -20.50 -12.26
N LYS A 348 -5.80 -20.76 -10.95
CA LYS A 348 -5.37 -19.82 -9.90
C LYS A 348 -6.14 -18.50 -9.91
N VAL A 349 -7.44 -18.57 -10.19
CA VAL A 349 -8.32 -17.40 -10.34
C VAL A 349 -9.26 -17.32 -9.14
N ALA A 350 -9.33 -16.13 -8.55
CA ALA A 350 -10.29 -15.77 -7.51
C ALA A 350 -11.19 -14.64 -8.02
N LEU A 351 -12.52 -14.81 -7.90
CA LEU A 351 -13.50 -13.79 -8.26
C LEU A 351 -14.34 -13.45 -7.02
N SER A 352 -14.69 -12.17 -6.86
CA SER A 352 -15.53 -11.72 -5.73
C SER A 352 -16.52 -10.67 -6.19
N PHE A 353 -17.79 -10.81 -5.79
CA PHE A 353 -18.88 -9.95 -6.21
C PHE A 353 -19.80 -9.60 -5.05
N LYS A 354 -20.64 -8.57 -5.24
CA LYS A 354 -21.70 -8.19 -4.30
C LYS A 354 -23.02 -8.09 -5.03
N ARG A 355 -24.06 -8.74 -4.49
CA ARG A 355 -25.43 -8.64 -4.98
C ARG A 355 -26.27 -7.70 -4.11
N PRO A 356 -27.38 -7.14 -4.64
CA PRO A 356 -28.27 -6.26 -3.89
C PRO A 356 -28.81 -6.90 -2.60
N PRO A 357 -29.23 -6.10 -1.61
CA PRO A 357 -29.68 -6.57 -0.31
C PRO A 357 -30.84 -7.57 -0.37
N GLU A 358 -31.68 -7.50 -1.40
CA GLU A 358 -32.87 -8.34 -1.58
C GLU A 358 -32.51 -9.77 -2.00
N SER A 359 -31.25 -9.99 -2.41
CA SER A 359 -30.77 -11.32 -2.80
C SER A 359 -30.62 -12.22 -1.57
N SER A 360 -31.03 -13.49 -1.71
CA SER A 360 -30.77 -14.50 -0.68
C SER A 360 -29.33 -15.01 -0.79
N VAL A 361 -28.80 -15.56 0.30
CA VAL A 361 -27.48 -16.23 0.30
C VAL A 361 -27.46 -17.38 -0.72
N PHE A 362 -28.56 -18.12 -0.84
CA PHE A 362 -28.73 -19.18 -1.83
C PHE A 362 -28.67 -18.65 -3.28
N THR A 363 -29.29 -17.49 -3.55
CA THR A 363 -29.19 -16.83 -4.85
C THR A 363 -27.76 -16.36 -5.14
N GLY A 364 -27.05 -15.87 -4.12
CA GLY A 364 -25.64 -15.52 -4.22
C GLY A 364 -24.74 -16.72 -4.52
N GLU A 365 -25.00 -17.86 -3.88
CA GLU A 365 -24.25 -19.10 -4.10
C GLU A 365 -24.54 -19.71 -5.47
N ALA A 366 -25.81 -19.76 -5.89
CA ALA A 366 -26.20 -20.17 -7.24
C ALA A 366 -25.59 -19.26 -8.33
N THR A 367 -25.48 -17.97 -8.05
CA THR A 367 -24.77 -17.02 -8.93
C THR A 367 -23.27 -17.30 -8.97
N ALA A 368 -22.63 -17.55 -7.81
CA ALA A 368 -21.21 -17.88 -7.74
C ALA A 368 -20.89 -19.13 -8.58
N ILE A 369 -21.75 -20.14 -8.51
CA ILE A 369 -21.65 -21.37 -9.31
C ILE A 369 -21.83 -21.05 -10.80
N LEU A 370 -22.82 -20.25 -11.17
CA LEU A 370 -23.06 -19.86 -12.57
C LEU A 370 -21.87 -19.08 -13.17
N GLU A 371 -21.33 -18.10 -12.45
CA GLU A 371 -20.16 -17.33 -12.90
C GLU A 371 -18.91 -18.22 -13.02
N ALA A 372 -18.74 -19.19 -12.12
CA ALA A 372 -17.66 -20.15 -12.18
C ALA A 372 -17.78 -21.09 -13.39
N LEU A 373 -19.00 -21.51 -13.73
CA LEU A 373 -19.29 -22.33 -14.90
C LEU A 373 -19.10 -21.55 -16.20
N LEU A 374 -19.58 -20.30 -16.28
CA LEU A 374 -19.34 -19.40 -17.42
C LEU A 374 -17.85 -19.16 -17.64
N TYR A 375 -17.09 -18.94 -16.56
CA TYR A 375 -15.63 -18.80 -16.64
C TYR A 375 -14.95 -20.10 -17.13
N ALA A 376 -15.41 -21.26 -16.65
CA ALA A 376 -14.92 -22.56 -17.09
C ALA A 376 -15.30 -22.89 -18.55
N GLU A 377 -16.45 -22.42 -19.04
CA GLU A 377 -16.89 -22.54 -20.45
C GLU A 377 -16.09 -21.60 -21.38
N ILE A 378 -15.74 -20.38 -20.93
CA ILE A 378 -14.91 -19.44 -21.70
C ILE A 378 -13.49 -19.99 -21.92
N GLU A 379 -12.93 -20.75 -20.97
CA GLU A 379 -11.64 -21.45 -21.13
C GLU A 379 -11.72 -22.64 -22.11
N ALA A 380 -12.92 -23.22 -22.33
CA ALA A 380 -13.13 -24.22 -23.39
C ALA A 380 -13.16 -23.59 -24.80
N GLY A 381 -13.18 -22.26 -24.91
CA GLY A 381 -13.09 -21.53 -26.16
C GLY A 381 -12.48 -20.14 -26.00
N GLN A 382 -11.14 -20.05 -26.13
CA GLN A 382 -10.34 -18.86 -26.48
C GLN A 382 -11.02 -17.49 -26.27
N ILE A 383 -10.61 -16.64 -25.32
CA ILE A 383 -10.69 -15.15 -25.43
C ILE A 383 -9.97 -14.50 -24.23
N LEU A 384 -8.84 -13.83 -24.49
CA LEU A 384 -8.12 -12.97 -23.54
C LEU A 384 -8.39 -11.46 -23.83
N GLU A 385 -9.46 -11.14 -24.56
CA GLU A 385 -9.75 -9.76 -25.01
C GLU A 385 -10.90 -9.06 -24.26
N CYS A 386 -11.69 -9.74 -23.41
CA CYS A 386 -12.85 -9.10 -22.76
C CYS A 386 -12.65 -8.66 -21.29
N VAL A 387 -11.60 -9.10 -20.58
CA VAL A 387 -11.49 -8.84 -19.11
C VAL A 387 -10.77 -7.53 -18.79
N LEU A 388 -10.06 -6.91 -19.73
CA LEU A 388 -9.46 -5.57 -19.54
C LEU A 388 -10.44 -4.43 -19.81
N GLY A 389 -11.72 -4.71 -20.07
CA GLY A 389 -12.74 -3.74 -20.48
C GLY A 389 -13.61 -3.13 -19.38
N HIS A 390 -13.71 -3.69 -18.17
CA HIS A 390 -14.64 -3.20 -17.14
C HIS A 390 -14.07 -3.24 -15.71
N PHE A 391 -13.36 -2.18 -15.33
CA PHE A 391 -13.27 -1.69 -13.94
C PHE A 391 -13.23 -0.15 -13.97
N GLN A 392 -14.34 0.45 -14.38
CA GLN A 392 -14.65 1.83 -14.04
C GLN A 392 -15.78 1.83 -13.01
N GLU A 393 -15.65 2.73 -12.03
CA GLU A 393 -16.66 3.14 -11.05
C GLU A 393 -16.96 2.18 -9.88
N HIS A 394 -16.20 2.30 -8.79
CA HIS A 394 -16.77 2.48 -7.45
C HIS A 394 -15.76 3.16 -6.51
N GLN A 395 -16.05 4.42 -6.17
CA GLN A 395 -15.40 5.18 -5.10
C GLN A 395 -16.12 4.87 -3.78
N ARG A 396 -15.49 4.12 -2.85
CA ARG A 396 -15.63 4.18 -1.36
C ARG A 396 -15.12 2.89 -0.72
N LEU A 397 -14.28 3.02 0.30
CA LEU A 397 -13.78 1.90 1.12
C LEU A 397 -14.21 2.14 2.58
N ARG A 398 -14.89 1.17 3.20
CA ARG A 398 -15.45 1.23 4.57
C ARG A 398 -14.77 0.17 5.43
N LEU A 399 -14.21 0.56 6.58
CA LEU A 399 -13.64 -0.36 7.58
C LEU A 399 -14.39 -0.12 8.89
N GLY A 400 -15.05 -1.16 9.42
CA GLY A 400 -15.92 -1.08 10.60
C GLY A 400 -15.19 -1.20 11.94
N HIS A 401 -15.85 -0.74 13.01
CA HIS A 401 -15.37 -0.61 14.39
C HIS A 401 -15.77 -1.76 15.33
N ALA A 402 -15.04 -1.86 16.45
CA ALA A 402 -15.47 -2.49 17.71
C ALA A 402 -15.27 -1.47 18.86
N CYS A 403 -16.31 -1.20 19.65
CA CYS A 403 -16.33 -0.18 20.71
C CYS A 403 -16.71 -0.78 22.09
N THR A 404 -16.23 -0.17 23.19
CA THR A 404 -16.94 -0.18 24.48
C THR A 404 -16.96 1.19 25.19
N PRO A 405 -18.02 1.52 25.96
CA PRO A 405 -18.56 2.89 26.11
C PRO A 405 -18.15 3.65 27.39
N VAL A 406 -17.23 3.11 28.20
CA VAL A 406 -16.95 3.62 29.56
C VAL A 406 -16.13 4.93 29.57
N HIS A 407 -15.44 5.27 28.47
CA HIS A 407 -14.56 6.45 28.40
C HIS A 407 -15.29 7.77 28.17
N LEU A 408 -16.46 7.75 27.50
CA LEU A 408 -17.14 8.97 27.05
C LEU A 408 -17.88 9.72 28.17
N ALA A 409 -18.26 9.03 29.25
CA ALA A 409 -18.96 9.66 30.38
C ALA A 409 -18.05 10.56 31.26
N ARG A 410 -16.73 10.36 31.24
CA ARG A 410 -15.79 11.08 32.12
C ARG A 410 -15.49 12.52 31.71
N ILE A 411 -15.80 12.91 30.47
CA ILE A 411 -15.48 14.23 29.91
C ILE A 411 -16.69 15.15 29.72
N ARG A 412 -17.84 14.81 30.32
CA ARG A 412 -19.04 15.68 30.43
C ARG A 412 -19.46 16.36 29.11
N VAL A 413 -19.69 15.58 28.06
CA VAL A 413 -20.35 16.06 26.85
C VAL A 413 -21.72 15.39 26.70
N ARG A 414 -22.78 16.23 26.76
CA ARG A 414 -24.19 16.05 26.36
C ARG A 414 -24.59 17.35 25.66
N ASP A 415 -25.40 17.46 24.61
CA ASP A 415 -26.19 16.58 23.72
C ASP A 415 -26.15 17.31 22.33
N SER A 416 -25.69 16.75 21.20
CA SER A 416 -26.29 15.77 20.25
C SER A 416 -27.18 16.41 19.13
N SER A 417 -27.40 15.88 17.91
CA SER A 417 -26.87 14.75 17.07
C SER A 417 -27.83 14.57 15.85
N VAL A 418 -27.45 14.11 14.64
CA VAL A 418 -27.95 12.84 14.02
C VAL A 418 -27.86 12.88 12.46
N CYS A 419 -26.99 12.05 11.87
CA CYS A 419 -27.16 11.35 10.58
C CYS A 419 -28.20 10.23 10.76
N ASP A 420 -28.90 9.73 9.74
CA ASP A 420 -30.02 8.75 9.81
C ASP A 420 -29.81 7.44 10.62
N CYS A 421 -28.61 7.22 11.17
CA CYS A 421 -28.29 6.19 12.17
C CYS A 421 -28.18 6.69 13.63
N GLY A 422 -28.31 7.98 13.91
CA GLY A 422 -28.22 8.59 15.24
C GLY A 422 -26.98 9.46 15.55
N ALA A 423 -26.01 9.67 14.65
CA ALA A 423 -24.70 10.28 15.03
C ALA A 423 -24.30 11.53 14.21
N SER A 424 -23.70 12.55 14.84
CA SER A 424 -23.25 13.80 14.20
C SER A 424 -21.84 13.73 13.56
N GLU A 425 -21.59 14.62 12.60
CA GLU A 425 -20.32 14.80 11.87
C GLU A 425 -19.11 14.99 12.81
N GLY A 426 -17.99 14.34 12.47
CA GLY A 426 -16.72 14.48 13.20
C GLY A 426 -16.51 13.50 14.36
N THR A 427 -17.28 12.42 14.44
CA THR A 427 -17.06 11.35 15.44
C THR A 427 -16.18 10.22 14.88
N VAL A 428 -15.55 9.47 15.77
CA VAL A 428 -14.51 8.46 15.44
C VAL A 428 -15.04 7.33 14.52
N ASP A 429 -16.36 7.10 14.51
CA ASP A 429 -17.02 6.14 13.61
C ASP A 429 -17.33 6.72 12.20
N HIS A 430 -17.17 8.03 12.00
CA HIS A 430 -17.36 8.76 10.74
C HIS A 430 -16.32 9.87 10.57
N LEU A 431 -15.11 9.48 10.15
CA LEU A 431 -14.08 10.41 9.68
C LEU A 431 -14.32 10.75 8.21
N PHE A 432 -14.78 11.97 7.93
CA PHE A 432 -14.64 12.57 6.61
C PHE A 432 -13.33 13.37 6.57
N PHE A 433 -12.49 13.10 5.57
CA PHE A 433 -11.33 13.93 5.29
C PHE A 433 -11.77 15.08 4.38
N GLU A 434 -11.90 16.28 4.95
CA GLU A 434 -11.70 17.51 4.18
C GLU A 434 -10.29 18.02 4.46
N CYS A 435 -9.42 17.95 3.46
CA CYS A 435 -8.10 18.56 3.51
C CYS A 435 -8.07 19.74 2.52
N PRO A 436 -8.03 20.99 2.99
CA PRO A 436 -8.07 22.17 2.11
C PRO A 436 -6.81 22.36 1.24
N ASN A 437 -5.79 21.50 1.35
CA ASN A 437 -4.52 21.63 0.62
C ASN A 437 -4.17 20.41 -0.25
N LEU A 438 -5.15 19.59 -0.63
CA LEU A 438 -5.00 18.57 -1.66
C LEU A 438 -5.30 19.16 -3.05
N GLN A 439 -4.36 19.93 -3.60
CA GLN A 439 -4.35 20.35 -5.02
C GLN A 439 -3.18 19.75 -5.82
N SER A 440 -2.69 18.56 -5.47
CA SER A 440 -1.69 17.86 -6.27
C SER A 440 -2.02 16.36 -6.34
N SER A 441 -2.20 15.85 -7.56
CA SER A 441 -2.77 14.52 -7.83
C SER A 441 -1.78 13.38 -7.55
N LEU A 442 -2.34 12.17 -7.37
CA LEU A 442 -1.69 10.92 -6.97
C LEU A 442 -0.68 10.32 -7.97
N TYR A 443 -0.33 11.00 -9.07
CA TYR A 443 0.55 10.43 -10.10
C TYR A 443 2.05 10.47 -9.78
N ASP A 444 2.49 11.18 -8.74
CA ASP A 444 3.91 11.30 -8.35
C ASP A 444 4.51 10.10 -7.56
N ILE A 445 3.84 8.92 -7.47
CA ILE A 445 4.19 7.88 -6.46
C ILE A 445 4.53 6.50 -7.04
N LEU A 446 4.96 6.38 -8.31
CA LEU A 446 5.58 5.12 -8.78
C LEU A 446 6.96 5.39 -9.44
N PRO A 447 8.03 4.63 -9.11
CA PRO A 447 9.35 4.88 -9.67
C PRO A 447 9.60 4.06 -10.95
N PRO A 448 10.27 4.61 -11.97
CA PRO A 448 11.00 3.81 -12.93
C PRO A 448 12.51 4.07 -12.83
N THR A 449 13.26 3.00 -13.05
CA THR A 449 14.72 2.88 -12.95
C THR A 449 15.50 3.74 -13.98
N ILE A 450 16.70 4.21 -13.56
CA ILE A 450 17.81 4.87 -14.32
C ILE A 450 17.73 6.43 -14.39
N PRO A 451 18.85 7.14 -14.10
CA PRO A 451 18.85 8.45 -13.43
C PRO A 451 18.51 9.57 -14.40
N LYS A 452 18.10 10.76 -13.91
CA LYS A 452 18.20 11.96 -14.75
C LYS A 452 18.86 13.15 -14.04
N PRO A 453 19.97 13.67 -14.59
CA PRO A 453 20.27 15.10 -14.52
C PRO A 453 19.02 15.85 -15.00
N GLY A 454 18.62 16.95 -14.33
CA GLY A 454 17.34 17.64 -14.54
C GLY A 454 16.90 17.72 -16.01
N LEU A 455 15.69 17.22 -16.29
CA LEU A 455 15.02 17.22 -17.60
C LEU A 455 15.02 18.62 -18.19
N VAL A 456 15.34 18.77 -19.48
CA VAL A 456 15.40 20.08 -20.12
C VAL A 456 14.15 20.32 -20.96
N GLY A 457 13.36 21.32 -20.57
CA GLY A 457 12.15 21.74 -21.27
C GLY A 457 12.34 23.05 -22.05
N LEU A 458 11.66 23.18 -23.17
CA LEU A 458 11.42 24.46 -23.87
C LEU A 458 9.91 24.71 -23.90
N VAL A 459 9.46 25.82 -23.32
CA VAL A 459 8.02 26.15 -23.22
C VAL A 459 7.76 27.47 -23.93
N THR A 460 6.94 27.44 -24.99
CA THR A 460 6.49 28.67 -25.70
C THR A 460 5.25 29.26 -25.05
N GLY A 461 5.10 30.58 -25.08
CA GLY A 461 4.08 31.25 -24.25
C GLY A 461 4.34 31.10 -22.76
N GLY A 462 5.62 30.87 -22.39
CA GLY A 462 6.01 30.46 -21.05
C GLY A 462 5.97 31.59 -20.01
N ALA A 463 5.73 32.84 -20.40
CA ALA A 463 5.71 33.97 -19.46
C ALA A 463 4.33 34.17 -18.79
N SER A 464 3.28 33.53 -19.30
CA SER A 464 1.91 33.74 -18.80
C SER A 464 1.02 32.49 -18.86
N GLY A 465 -0.12 32.55 -18.14
CA GLY A 465 -1.20 31.56 -18.24
C GLY A 465 -0.75 30.10 -18.14
N LEU A 466 -1.13 29.30 -19.13
CA LEU A 466 -0.85 27.86 -19.20
C LEU A 466 0.65 27.57 -19.29
N GLY A 467 1.38 28.31 -20.13
CA GLY A 467 2.81 28.10 -20.33
C GLY A 467 3.63 28.41 -19.08
N ARG A 468 3.31 29.50 -18.37
CA ARG A 468 3.96 29.80 -17.07
C ARG A 468 3.74 28.71 -16.05
N ALA A 469 2.51 28.21 -15.92
CA ALA A 469 2.23 27.11 -15.00
C ALA A 469 3.01 25.84 -15.37
N THR A 470 3.17 25.55 -16.67
CA THR A 470 4.03 24.45 -17.14
C THR A 470 5.50 24.68 -16.79
N VAL A 471 6.05 25.89 -16.96
CA VAL A 471 7.42 26.23 -16.56
C VAL A 471 7.63 25.97 -15.07
N GLU A 472 6.74 26.50 -14.23
CA GLU A 472 6.82 26.34 -12.77
C GLU A 472 6.71 24.86 -12.37
N GLN A 473 5.86 24.07 -13.03
CA GLN A 473 5.72 22.65 -12.75
C GLN A 473 6.97 21.86 -13.11
N LEU A 474 7.57 22.10 -14.29
CA LEU A 474 8.79 21.41 -14.72
C LEU A 474 9.98 21.73 -13.79
N LEU A 475 10.10 22.99 -13.33
CA LEU A 475 11.13 23.37 -12.36
C LEU A 475 10.90 22.74 -10.99
N LYS A 476 9.65 22.66 -10.52
CA LYS A 476 9.30 21.96 -9.25
C LYS A 476 9.71 20.50 -9.26
N GLN A 477 9.69 19.83 -10.41
CA GLN A 477 10.14 18.45 -10.60
C GLN A 477 11.67 18.32 -10.79
N GLY A 478 12.44 19.38 -10.56
CA GLY A 478 13.90 19.40 -10.72
C GLY A 478 14.38 19.50 -12.17
N GLY A 479 13.50 19.91 -13.09
CA GLY A 479 13.84 20.21 -14.47
C GLY A 479 14.53 21.56 -14.65
N ARG A 480 15.00 21.82 -15.86
CA ARG A 480 15.54 23.10 -16.32
C ARG A 480 14.75 23.56 -17.52
N VAL A 481 14.40 24.83 -17.59
CA VAL A 481 13.41 25.31 -18.57
C VAL A 481 13.89 26.56 -19.30
N VAL A 482 13.81 26.52 -20.63
CA VAL A 482 13.89 27.71 -21.47
C VAL A 482 12.48 28.25 -21.71
N VAL A 483 12.21 29.40 -21.12
CA VAL A 483 10.97 30.16 -21.23
C VAL A 483 11.03 30.99 -22.51
N CYS A 484 10.18 30.66 -23.48
CA CYS A 484 10.10 31.36 -24.76
C CYS A 484 8.79 32.16 -24.81
N ASP A 485 8.88 33.46 -25.00
CA ASP A 485 7.71 34.34 -25.16
C ASP A 485 8.16 35.64 -25.86
N LEU A 486 7.23 36.51 -26.24
CA LEU A 486 7.56 37.74 -26.94
C LEU A 486 8.50 38.64 -26.11
N PRO A 487 9.34 39.48 -26.75
CA PRO A 487 10.22 40.42 -26.04
C PRO A 487 9.49 41.35 -25.07
N SER A 488 8.23 41.69 -25.36
CA SER A 488 7.37 42.54 -24.54
C SER A 488 6.70 41.81 -23.37
N SER A 489 6.95 40.51 -23.19
CA SER A 489 6.40 39.71 -22.09
C SER A 489 7.19 39.92 -20.78
N GLY A 490 6.57 39.57 -19.65
CA GLY A 490 7.24 39.56 -18.33
C GLY A 490 8.20 38.39 -18.10
N GLY A 491 8.71 37.76 -19.17
CA GLY A 491 9.52 36.55 -19.06
C GLY A 491 10.88 36.77 -18.41
N GLN A 492 11.49 37.95 -18.60
CA GLN A 492 12.76 38.31 -17.97
C GLN A 492 12.62 38.41 -16.44
N GLU A 493 11.55 39.05 -15.95
CA GLU A 493 11.22 39.17 -14.54
C GLU A 493 10.89 37.80 -13.94
N LEU A 494 10.13 36.97 -14.67
CA LEU A 494 9.78 35.62 -14.24
C LEU A 494 11.04 34.76 -13.99
N VAL A 495 11.99 34.77 -14.91
CA VAL A 495 13.21 33.94 -14.75
C VAL A 495 14.12 34.46 -13.63
N LYS A 496 14.12 35.77 -13.34
CA LYS A 496 14.80 36.30 -12.14
C LYS A 496 14.21 35.73 -10.85
N GLN A 497 12.90 35.49 -10.80
CA GLN A 497 12.23 34.88 -9.64
C GLN A 497 12.48 33.36 -9.55
N LEU A 498 12.55 32.68 -10.69
CA LEU A 498 12.66 31.22 -10.78
C LEU A 498 14.10 30.69 -10.61
N GLY A 499 15.12 31.54 -10.77
CA GLY A 499 16.52 31.21 -10.50
C GLY A 499 17.27 30.59 -11.69
N GLN A 500 18.43 29.98 -11.40
CA GLN A 500 19.42 29.58 -12.41
C GLN A 500 18.97 28.48 -13.37
N ASP A 501 18.00 27.64 -12.94
CA ASP A 501 17.45 26.53 -13.71
C ASP A 501 16.44 26.97 -14.77
N ALA A 502 16.11 28.26 -14.82
CA ALA A 502 15.31 28.86 -15.88
C ALA A 502 16.15 29.82 -16.76
N ALA A 503 15.79 29.95 -18.03
CA ALA A 503 16.36 30.95 -18.94
C ALA A 503 15.26 31.55 -19.79
N PHE A 504 15.19 32.88 -19.89
CA PHE A 504 14.26 33.52 -20.80
C PHE A 504 14.92 33.77 -22.15
N VAL A 505 14.22 33.45 -23.23
CA VAL A 505 14.62 33.81 -24.59
C VAL A 505 13.44 34.51 -25.26
N PRO A 506 13.60 35.74 -25.76
CA PRO A 506 12.57 36.39 -26.55
C PRO A 506 12.37 35.63 -27.87
N VAL A 507 11.13 35.19 -28.13
CA VAL A 507 10.79 34.38 -29.30
C VAL A 507 9.43 34.77 -29.85
N ASP A 508 9.39 35.17 -31.12
CA ASP A 508 8.20 35.00 -31.95
C ASP A 508 8.21 33.59 -32.56
N VAL A 509 7.22 32.77 -32.22
CA VAL A 509 7.13 31.38 -32.70
C VAL A 509 6.96 31.28 -34.22
N SER A 510 6.51 32.34 -34.89
CA SER A 510 6.41 32.42 -36.34
C SER A 510 7.76 32.73 -37.03
N SER A 511 8.77 33.19 -36.27
CA SER A 511 10.15 33.41 -36.74
C SER A 511 10.98 32.14 -36.61
N GLU A 512 11.45 31.58 -37.73
CA GLU A 512 12.40 30.46 -37.73
C GLU A 512 13.70 30.82 -37.01
N GLN A 513 14.19 32.05 -37.15
CA GLN A 513 15.44 32.48 -36.55
C GLN A 513 15.35 32.54 -35.03
N ASP A 514 14.23 33.03 -34.49
CA ASP A 514 14.01 33.14 -33.05
C ASP A 514 13.96 31.76 -32.40
N VAL A 515 13.23 30.82 -33.01
CA VAL A 515 13.14 29.44 -32.51
C VAL A 515 14.51 28.74 -32.59
N LYS A 516 15.29 28.95 -33.66
CA LYS A 516 16.67 28.44 -33.74
C LYS A 516 17.55 29.02 -32.62
N ASN A 517 17.45 30.31 -32.35
CA ASN A 517 18.19 30.97 -31.27
C ASN A 517 17.81 30.38 -29.91
N ALA A 518 16.52 30.16 -29.65
CA ALA A 518 16.07 29.54 -28.41
C ALA A 518 16.59 28.11 -28.22
N LEU A 519 16.60 27.30 -29.28
CA LEU A 519 17.18 25.95 -29.26
C LEU A 519 18.70 25.97 -29.06
N GLN A 520 19.38 26.97 -29.63
CA GLN A 520 20.81 27.17 -29.43
C GLN A 520 21.12 27.54 -27.97
N VAL A 521 20.39 28.50 -27.38
CA VAL A 521 20.49 28.82 -25.94
C VAL A 521 20.18 27.61 -25.06
N THR A 522 19.16 26.82 -25.41
CA THR A 522 18.84 25.56 -24.72
C THR A 522 20.05 24.60 -24.73
N ARG A 523 20.71 24.46 -25.88
CA ARG A 523 21.89 23.62 -26.03
C ARG A 523 23.06 24.15 -25.20
N ASP A 524 23.34 25.44 -25.31
CA ASP A 524 24.52 26.05 -24.69
C ASP A 524 24.40 26.08 -23.16
N LYS A 525 23.19 26.31 -22.64
CA LYS A 525 22.97 26.38 -21.18
C LYS A 525 22.74 25.01 -20.54
N PHE A 526 22.02 24.10 -21.21
CA PHE A 526 21.53 22.87 -20.58
C PHE A 526 21.94 21.58 -21.32
N GLY A 527 22.61 21.68 -22.47
CA GLY A 527 23.25 20.58 -23.20
C GLY A 527 22.32 19.73 -24.07
N ARG A 528 21.02 19.70 -23.78
CA ARG A 528 20.02 18.83 -24.45
C ARG A 528 18.63 19.45 -24.41
N LEU A 529 17.69 18.84 -25.13
CA LEU A 529 16.26 19.16 -25.04
C LEU A 529 15.49 17.84 -24.95
N ASP A 530 14.67 17.68 -23.92
CA ASP A 530 13.88 16.47 -23.69
C ASP A 530 12.39 16.69 -23.98
N VAL A 531 11.90 17.90 -23.70
CA VAL A 531 10.48 18.25 -23.82
C VAL A 531 10.29 19.60 -24.51
N ALA A 532 9.45 19.66 -25.53
CA ALA A 532 8.97 20.93 -26.09
C ALA A 532 7.47 21.07 -25.83
N VAL A 533 7.04 22.16 -25.18
CA VAL A 533 5.63 22.45 -24.90
C VAL A 533 5.21 23.71 -25.66
N ASN A 534 4.28 23.56 -26.59
CA ASN A 534 3.75 24.66 -27.39
C ASN A 534 2.50 25.26 -26.73
N CYS A 535 2.64 26.33 -25.96
CA CYS A 535 1.52 27.06 -25.35
C CYS A 535 1.30 28.46 -25.95
N ALA A 536 2.23 28.99 -26.76
CA ALA A 536 2.04 30.27 -27.44
C ALA A 536 0.78 30.25 -28.32
N GLY A 537 -0.04 31.29 -28.21
CA GLY A 537 -1.21 31.44 -29.06
C GLY A 537 -1.99 32.72 -28.81
N VAL A 538 -2.77 33.11 -29.82
CA VAL A 538 -3.68 34.26 -29.80
C VAL A 538 -5.10 33.80 -30.09
N ALA A 539 -6.07 34.46 -29.46
CA ALA A 539 -7.48 34.27 -29.76
C ALA A 539 -8.03 35.45 -30.55
N THR A 540 -8.91 35.16 -31.51
CA THR A 540 -9.61 36.19 -32.30
C THR A 540 -11.10 35.88 -32.30
N ALA A 541 -11.89 36.88 -31.93
CA ALA A 541 -13.35 36.82 -31.94
C ALA A 541 -13.89 37.83 -32.96
N CYS A 542 -14.24 37.37 -34.16
CA CYS A 542 -14.85 38.18 -35.21
C CYS A 542 -15.80 37.33 -36.05
N ARG A 543 -17.02 37.83 -36.28
CA ARG A 543 -17.97 37.18 -37.20
C ARG A 543 -17.41 37.26 -38.62
N VAL A 544 -17.61 36.19 -39.40
CA VAL A 544 -17.19 36.11 -40.81
C VAL A 544 -17.67 37.33 -41.62
N TYR A 545 -18.90 37.78 -41.33
CA TYR A 545 -19.44 39.02 -41.86
C TYR A 545 -20.23 39.75 -40.77
N ASN A 546 -20.02 41.06 -40.63
CA ASN A 546 -20.81 41.90 -39.75
C ASN A 546 -21.89 42.63 -40.54
N PHE A 547 -23.08 42.04 -40.63
CA PHE A 547 -24.23 42.63 -41.35
C PHE A 547 -24.70 43.98 -40.82
N LYS A 548 -24.41 44.33 -39.55
CA LYS A 548 -24.78 45.65 -39.00
C LYS A 548 -23.84 46.76 -39.48
N LYS A 549 -22.57 46.43 -39.66
CA LYS A 549 -21.54 47.38 -40.13
C LYS A 549 -21.23 47.23 -41.63
N ASP A 550 -21.82 46.23 -42.27
CA ASP A 550 -21.58 45.82 -43.65
C ASP A 550 -20.10 45.62 -44.00
N ILE A 551 -19.37 44.93 -43.11
CA ILE A 551 -17.93 44.73 -43.22
C ILE A 551 -17.59 43.24 -43.04
N PRO A 552 -16.79 42.63 -43.95
CA PRO A 552 -16.30 41.26 -43.78
C PRO A 552 -15.19 41.17 -42.72
N PHE A 553 -14.94 39.96 -42.22
CA PHE A 553 -13.80 39.69 -41.35
C PHE A 553 -12.47 40.02 -42.09
N ASP A 554 -11.62 40.85 -41.47
CA ASP A 554 -10.27 41.14 -41.96
C ASP A 554 -9.44 39.86 -42.13
N LEU A 555 -9.06 39.60 -43.37
CA LEU A 555 -8.23 38.46 -43.75
C LEU A 555 -6.87 38.46 -43.03
N LYS A 556 -6.28 39.64 -42.77
CA LYS A 556 -4.99 39.74 -42.07
C LYS A 556 -5.08 39.23 -40.64
N MET A 557 -6.21 39.49 -39.96
CA MET A 557 -6.44 38.96 -38.62
C MET A 557 -6.58 37.44 -38.64
N PHE A 558 -7.28 36.87 -39.63
CA PHE A 558 -7.37 35.41 -39.80
C PHE A 558 -5.97 34.80 -40.04
N GLN A 559 -5.20 35.38 -40.98
CA GLN A 559 -3.85 34.94 -41.30
C GLN A 559 -2.93 35.00 -40.08
N ASN A 560 -2.96 36.08 -39.31
CA ASN A 560 -2.15 36.21 -38.09
C ASN A 560 -2.45 35.09 -37.08
N THR A 561 -3.72 34.78 -36.85
CA THR A 561 -4.13 33.71 -35.92
C THR A 561 -3.67 32.33 -36.38
N VAL A 562 -3.76 32.04 -37.67
CA VAL A 562 -3.20 30.80 -38.25
C VAL A 562 -1.68 30.78 -38.17
N ASN A 563 -1.02 31.90 -38.50
CA ASN A 563 0.44 32.03 -38.48
C ASN A 563 1.01 31.78 -37.08
N VAL A 564 0.42 32.36 -36.04
CA VAL A 564 0.88 32.18 -34.66
C VAL A 564 0.51 30.79 -34.14
N ASN A 565 -0.77 30.42 -34.17
CA ASN A 565 -1.24 29.21 -33.46
C ASN A 565 -0.86 27.90 -34.16
N LEU A 566 -0.88 27.87 -35.49
CA LEU A 566 -0.66 26.65 -36.27
C LEU A 566 0.76 26.62 -36.84
N ILE A 567 1.12 27.62 -37.65
CA ILE A 567 2.43 27.65 -38.32
C ILE A 567 3.54 27.82 -37.28
N GLY A 568 3.35 28.66 -36.27
CA GLY A 568 4.29 28.83 -35.16
C GLY A 568 4.50 27.55 -34.36
N THR A 569 3.42 26.85 -34.02
CA THR A 569 3.50 25.52 -33.36
C THR A 569 4.30 24.53 -34.23
N PHE A 570 3.98 24.42 -35.52
CA PHE A 570 4.72 23.54 -36.44
C PHE A 570 6.20 23.93 -36.59
N ASN A 571 6.50 25.23 -36.61
CA ASN A 571 7.87 25.76 -36.66
C ASN A 571 8.70 25.32 -35.45
N VAL A 572 8.12 25.36 -34.25
CA VAL A 572 8.78 24.85 -33.04
C VAL A 572 8.96 23.34 -33.11
N ILE A 573 7.92 22.60 -33.50
CA ILE A 573 7.97 21.13 -33.62
C ILE A 573 9.12 20.68 -34.52
N ARG A 574 9.16 21.17 -35.77
CA ARG A 574 10.13 20.70 -36.78
C ARG A 574 11.58 20.98 -36.36
N LEU A 575 11.83 22.09 -35.65
CA LEU A 575 13.17 22.49 -35.21
C LEU A 575 13.57 21.76 -33.92
N ALA A 576 12.64 21.63 -32.96
CA ALA A 576 12.88 20.92 -31.71
C ALA A 576 13.11 19.42 -31.92
N ALA A 577 12.38 18.79 -32.86
CA ALA A 577 12.52 17.37 -33.18
C ALA A 577 13.97 17.01 -33.58
N GLY A 578 14.66 17.88 -34.33
CA GLY A 578 16.05 17.66 -34.72
C GLY A 578 17.05 17.70 -33.55
N MET A 579 16.71 18.41 -32.45
CA MET A 579 17.52 18.43 -31.24
C MET A 579 17.19 17.25 -30.32
N ILE A 580 15.91 16.98 -30.08
CA ILE A 580 15.43 15.83 -29.29
C ILE A 580 15.93 14.53 -29.91
N GLY A 581 15.85 14.41 -31.24
CA GLY A 581 16.30 13.24 -31.98
C GLY A 581 17.80 12.92 -31.84
N LYS A 582 18.62 13.84 -31.31
CA LYS A 582 20.05 13.59 -31.03
C LYS A 582 20.30 13.03 -29.63
N ASN A 583 19.30 12.98 -28.76
CA ASN A 583 19.44 12.41 -27.42
C ASN A 583 19.70 10.90 -27.50
N ALA A 584 20.42 10.37 -26.51
CA ALA A 584 20.44 8.94 -26.27
C ALA A 584 19.03 8.45 -25.89
N PRO A 585 18.52 7.37 -26.50
CA PRO A 585 17.24 6.79 -26.13
C PRO A 585 17.28 6.22 -24.70
N ASN A 586 16.15 6.24 -24.00
CA ASN A 586 15.98 5.53 -22.73
C ASN A 586 15.72 4.02 -22.96
N GLY A 587 15.38 3.28 -21.88
CA GLY A 587 15.10 1.85 -21.95
C GLY A 587 13.99 1.44 -22.93
N ASP A 588 13.02 2.32 -23.17
CA ASP A 588 11.90 2.10 -24.10
C ASP A 588 12.17 2.67 -25.51
N GLY A 589 13.39 3.12 -25.79
CA GLY A 589 13.74 3.76 -27.06
C GLY A 589 13.35 5.23 -27.17
N GLN A 590 12.73 5.83 -26.15
CA GLN A 590 12.27 7.22 -26.16
C GLN A 590 13.43 8.21 -26.01
N ARG A 591 13.45 9.24 -26.85
CA ARG A 591 14.41 10.36 -26.84
C ARG A 591 13.81 11.66 -26.29
N GLY A 592 12.49 11.83 -26.39
CA GLY A 592 11.77 12.97 -25.81
C GLY A 592 10.30 13.03 -26.23
N VAL A 593 9.64 14.13 -25.88
CA VAL A 593 8.21 14.33 -26.13
C VAL A 593 7.89 15.79 -26.50
N ILE A 594 6.92 15.96 -27.39
CA ILE A 594 6.39 17.24 -27.81
C ILE A 594 4.92 17.30 -27.37
N VAL A 595 4.55 18.39 -26.68
CA VAL A 595 3.18 18.62 -26.21
C VAL A 595 2.63 19.89 -26.85
N ASN A 596 1.50 19.80 -27.54
CA ASN A 596 0.88 20.96 -28.18
C ASN A 596 -0.39 21.41 -27.45
N THR A 597 -0.70 22.69 -27.53
CA THR A 597 -1.92 23.27 -26.96
C THR A 597 -2.93 23.61 -28.06
N ALA A 598 -3.94 22.77 -28.22
CA ALA A 598 -5.12 23.03 -29.05
C ALA A 598 -6.17 23.87 -28.28
N SER A 599 -7.45 23.56 -28.43
CA SER A 599 -8.57 24.10 -27.63
C SER A 599 -9.81 23.26 -27.91
N VAL A 600 -10.77 23.23 -26.99
CA VAL A 600 -12.12 22.69 -27.28
C VAL A 600 -12.79 23.39 -28.45
N ALA A 601 -12.44 24.64 -28.76
CA ALA A 601 -12.91 25.36 -29.93
C ALA A 601 -12.51 24.70 -31.27
N ALA A 602 -11.57 23.75 -31.26
CA ALA A 602 -11.26 22.91 -32.42
C ALA A 602 -12.40 21.96 -32.79
N TYR A 603 -13.26 21.63 -31.83
CA TYR A 603 -14.42 20.74 -31.99
C TYR A 603 -15.73 21.52 -31.89
N ASP A 604 -15.81 22.41 -30.90
CA ASP A 604 -17.02 23.13 -30.50
C ASP A 604 -16.80 24.64 -30.73
N GLY A 605 -16.53 25.05 -31.96
CA GLY A 605 -16.27 26.45 -32.29
C GLY A 605 -17.50 27.35 -32.13
N GLN A 606 -17.40 28.44 -31.38
CA GLN A 606 -18.51 29.38 -31.17
C GLN A 606 -18.60 30.45 -32.26
N ILE A 607 -19.72 31.19 -32.27
CA ILE A 607 -19.93 32.32 -33.17
C ILE A 607 -18.76 33.31 -33.03
N GLY A 608 -18.09 33.57 -34.15
CA GLY A 608 -16.96 34.49 -34.23
C GLY A 608 -15.58 33.87 -34.00
N GLN A 609 -15.49 32.56 -33.73
CA GLN A 609 -14.21 31.88 -33.49
C GLN A 609 -13.61 31.20 -34.73
N ALA A 610 -14.09 31.49 -35.94
CA ALA A 610 -13.68 30.77 -37.16
C ALA A 610 -12.15 30.66 -37.34
N ALA A 611 -11.41 31.76 -37.18
CA ALA A 611 -9.94 31.75 -37.26
C ALA A 611 -9.29 30.92 -36.14
N TYR A 612 -9.80 31.06 -34.92
CA TYR A 612 -9.26 30.37 -33.75
C TYR A 612 -9.52 28.86 -33.84
N SER A 613 -10.76 28.45 -34.11
CA SER A 613 -11.18 27.07 -34.34
C SER A 613 -10.39 26.41 -35.46
N ALA A 614 -10.24 27.07 -36.62
CA ALA A 614 -9.44 26.54 -37.73
C ALA A 614 -7.98 26.32 -37.33
N SER A 615 -7.37 27.30 -36.64
CA SER A 615 -5.98 27.19 -36.20
C SER A 615 -5.77 26.05 -35.19
N LYS A 616 -6.68 25.88 -34.23
CA LYS A 616 -6.58 24.82 -33.20
C LYS A 616 -6.97 23.44 -33.75
N ALA A 617 -7.91 23.36 -34.67
CA ALA A 617 -8.21 22.13 -35.41
C ALA A 617 -7.04 21.68 -36.29
N GLY A 618 -6.28 22.63 -36.87
CA GLY A 618 -5.02 22.31 -37.55
C GLY A 618 -4.00 21.66 -36.61
N VAL A 619 -3.88 22.15 -35.36
CA VAL A 619 -3.01 21.55 -34.34
C VAL A 619 -3.46 20.13 -33.99
N VAL A 620 -4.76 19.90 -33.82
CA VAL A 620 -5.32 18.54 -33.62
C VAL A 620 -4.98 17.65 -34.81
N GLY A 621 -5.27 18.12 -36.04
CA GLY A 621 -5.09 17.36 -37.28
C GLY A 621 -3.64 16.96 -37.56
N MET A 622 -2.66 17.75 -37.13
CA MET A 622 -1.24 17.43 -37.33
C MET A 622 -0.64 16.53 -36.24
N THR A 623 -1.35 16.27 -35.14
CA THR A 623 -0.80 15.52 -33.99
C THR A 623 -0.44 14.07 -34.36
N LEU A 624 -1.40 13.33 -34.90
CA LEU A 624 -1.22 11.93 -35.30
C LEU A 624 -0.19 11.74 -36.43
N PRO A 625 -0.22 12.49 -37.55
CA PRO A 625 0.77 12.30 -38.60
C PRO A 625 2.20 12.61 -38.12
N ILE A 626 2.41 13.69 -37.35
CA ILE A 626 3.74 14.01 -36.81
C ILE A 626 4.20 12.94 -35.80
N ALA A 627 3.30 12.43 -34.95
CA ALA A 627 3.63 11.33 -34.05
C ALA A 627 4.10 10.07 -34.81
N ARG A 628 3.46 9.74 -35.94
CA ARG A 628 3.85 8.62 -36.81
C ARG A 628 5.20 8.88 -37.49
N ASP A 629 5.42 10.09 -37.98
CA ASP A 629 6.66 10.47 -38.65
C ASP A 629 7.87 10.37 -37.71
N LEU A 630 7.72 10.80 -36.46
CA LEU A 630 8.79 10.85 -35.47
C LEU A 630 8.93 9.59 -34.60
N ALA A 631 8.02 8.61 -34.74
CA ALA A 631 8.00 7.39 -33.93
C ALA A 631 9.31 6.60 -34.02
N LYS A 632 9.91 6.51 -35.22
CA LYS A 632 11.18 5.80 -35.44
C LYS A 632 12.36 6.47 -34.73
N GLN A 633 12.25 7.76 -34.41
CA GLN A 633 13.25 8.51 -33.65
C GLN A 633 12.96 8.48 -32.15
N GLY A 634 11.92 7.77 -31.69
CA GLY A 634 11.54 7.71 -30.28
C GLY A 634 11.03 9.04 -29.73
N ILE A 635 10.40 9.87 -30.56
CA ILE A 635 9.82 11.15 -30.13
C ILE A 635 8.30 11.04 -30.17
N ARG A 636 7.66 11.27 -29.01
CA ARG A 636 6.21 11.29 -28.91
C ARG A 636 5.65 12.67 -29.20
N VAL A 637 4.42 12.72 -29.71
CA VAL A 637 3.67 13.97 -29.93
C VAL A 637 2.26 13.80 -29.39
N VAL A 638 1.85 14.68 -28.48
CA VAL A 638 0.52 14.67 -27.86
C VAL A 638 -0.03 16.09 -27.86
N THR A 639 -1.34 16.22 -27.96
CA THR A 639 -2.01 17.52 -27.93
C THR A 639 -3.00 17.58 -26.76
N ILE A 640 -3.06 18.71 -26.08
CA ILE A 640 -4.08 19.00 -25.07
C ILE A 640 -5.06 20.00 -25.68
N ALA A 641 -6.36 19.70 -25.63
CA ALA A 641 -7.43 20.61 -26.01
C ALA A 641 -8.09 21.19 -24.74
N PRO A 642 -7.59 22.31 -24.19
CA PRO A 642 -8.15 22.91 -22.99
C PRO A 642 -9.53 23.53 -23.27
N GLY A 643 -10.39 23.43 -22.25
CA GLY A 643 -11.63 24.18 -22.10
C GLY A 643 -11.37 25.63 -21.66
N LEU A 644 -12.23 26.15 -20.78
CA LEU A 644 -12.10 27.51 -20.26
C LEU A 644 -11.16 27.51 -19.04
N PHE A 645 -10.04 28.25 -19.12
CA PHE A 645 -9.03 28.34 -18.07
C PHE A 645 -8.80 29.79 -17.64
N ARG A 646 -8.60 30.02 -16.33
CA ARG A 646 -8.20 31.31 -15.77
C ARG A 646 -6.81 31.68 -16.28
N THR A 647 -6.80 32.48 -17.33
CA THR A 647 -5.60 32.96 -18.00
C THR A 647 -5.75 34.46 -18.22
N PRO A 648 -4.66 35.21 -18.41
CA PRO A 648 -4.74 36.64 -18.71
C PRO A 648 -5.65 36.97 -19.90
N LEU A 649 -5.87 36.01 -20.80
CA LEU A 649 -6.80 36.14 -21.92
C LEU A 649 -8.28 36.22 -21.47
N LEU A 650 -8.70 35.41 -20.48
CA LEU A 650 -10.06 35.45 -19.94
C LEU A 650 -10.24 36.52 -18.86
N GLU A 651 -9.18 36.87 -18.13
CA GLU A 651 -9.22 37.91 -17.08
C GLU A 651 -9.46 39.32 -17.65
N GLN A 652 -9.36 39.50 -18.96
CA GLN A 652 -9.75 40.74 -19.64
C GLN A 652 -11.27 40.91 -19.81
N LEU A 653 -12.06 39.86 -19.56
CA LEU A 653 -13.52 39.92 -19.64
C LEU A 653 -14.14 40.51 -18.37
N PRO A 654 -15.28 41.22 -18.46
CA PRO A 654 -16.01 41.67 -17.29
C PRO A 654 -16.47 40.50 -16.40
N GLU A 655 -16.46 40.69 -15.08
CA GLU A 655 -16.89 39.70 -14.08
C GLU A 655 -18.25 39.01 -14.38
N PRO A 656 -19.31 39.73 -14.83
CA PRO A 656 -20.55 39.07 -15.21
C PRO A 656 -20.39 38.05 -16.35
N ALA A 657 -19.55 38.34 -17.34
CA ALA A 657 -19.28 37.43 -18.45
C ALA A 657 -18.45 36.21 -18.00
N ILE A 658 -17.53 36.40 -17.06
CA ILE A 658 -16.78 35.29 -16.44
C ILE A 658 -17.73 34.34 -15.70
N LYS A 659 -18.67 34.88 -14.90
CA LYS A 659 -19.67 34.07 -14.19
C LYS A 659 -20.62 33.32 -15.11
N GLU A 660 -21.03 33.95 -16.21
CA GLU A 660 -21.86 33.31 -17.22
C GLU A 660 -21.11 32.13 -17.88
N LEU A 661 -19.84 32.33 -18.23
CA LEU A 661 -18.98 31.27 -18.75
C LEU A 661 -18.79 30.13 -17.73
N GLU A 662 -18.57 30.45 -16.46
CA GLU A 662 -18.46 29.45 -15.37
C GLU A 662 -19.74 28.62 -15.20
N SER A 663 -20.92 29.24 -15.33
CA SER A 663 -22.22 28.55 -15.18
C SER A 663 -22.48 27.47 -16.24
N ASN A 664 -21.79 27.54 -17.38
CA ASN A 664 -21.91 26.58 -18.47
C ASN A 664 -20.94 25.39 -18.34
N ILE A 665 -20.09 25.37 -17.30
CA ILE A 665 -19.12 24.29 -17.06
C ILE A 665 -19.77 23.20 -16.20
N PRO A 666 -19.90 21.94 -16.70
CA PRO A 666 -20.58 20.88 -15.95
C PRO A 666 -19.93 20.53 -14.61
N PHE A 667 -18.74 19.92 -14.61
CA PHE A 667 -18.03 19.58 -13.38
C PHE A 667 -16.53 19.31 -13.64
N PRO A 668 -15.61 19.89 -12.84
CA PRO A 668 -15.85 20.88 -11.78
C PRO A 668 -16.40 22.20 -12.36
N SER A 669 -17.45 22.76 -11.74
CA SER A 669 -18.21 23.92 -12.25
C SER A 669 -17.49 25.26 -12.01
N ARG A 670 -16.31 25.41 -12.60
CA ARG A 670 -15.45 26.60 -12.52
C ARG A 670 -14.49 26.66 -13.70
N LEU A 671 -13.87 27.81 -13.92
CA LEU A 671 -12.71 27.89 -14.82
C LEU A 671 -11.58 26.97 -14.32
N GLY A 672 -10.90 26.34 -15.28
CA GLY A 672 -9.69 25.56 -15.03
C GLY A 672 -8.56 26.45 -14.50
N HIS A 673 -7.76 25.93 -13.58
CA HIS A 673 -6.54 26.58 -13.14
C HIS A 673 -5.38 26.18 -14.05
N PRO A 674 -4.48 27.10 -14.46
CA PRO A 674 -3.33 26.77 -15.29
C PRO A 674 -2.47 25.60 -14.78
N ASN A 675 -2.40 25.39 -13.46
CA ASN A 675 -1.69 24.25 -12.85
C ASN A 675 -2.30 22.89 -13.23
N GLU A 676 -3.61 22.81 -13.51
CA GLU A 676 -4.27 21.58 -13.96
C GLU A 676 -3.86 21.21 -15.38
N PHE A 677 -3.61 22.22 -16.23
CA PHE A 677 -3.01 22.03 -17.55
C PHE A 677 -1.55 21.55 -17.42
N ALA A 678 -0.76 22.21 -16.56
CA ALA A 678 0.62 21.82 -16.30
C ALA A 678 0.75 20.39 -15.76
N LEU A 679 -0.19 19.96 -14.92
CA LEU A 679 -0.28 18.60 -14.42
C LEU A 679 -0.52 17.58 -15.54
N LEU A 680 -1.41 17.88 -16.50
CA LEU A 680 -1.60 17.02 -17.66
C LEU A 680 -0.35 16.95 -18.56
N VAL A 681 0.37 18.07 -18.72
CA VAL A 681 1.66 18.07 -19.41
C VAL A 681 2.65 17.13 -18.72
N GLN A 682 2.75 17.18 -17.38
CA GLN A 682 3.57 16.24 -16.62
C GLN A 682 3.15 14.79 -16.86
N SER A 683 1.86 14.48 -16.77
CA SER A 683 1.34 13.13 -17.02
C SER A 683 1.67 12.62 -18.43
N ILE A 684 1.67 13.50 -19.45
CA ILE A 684 2.09 13.16 -20.81
C ILE A 684 3.58 12.84 -20.88
N ILE A 685 4.42 13.55 -20.11
CA ILE A 685 5.87 13.29 -20.06
C ILE A 685 6.15 11.93 -19.42
N GLU A 686 5.43 11.61 -18.34
CA GLU A 686 5.64 10.42 -17.52
C GLU A 686 5.01 9.14 -18.10
N ASN A 687 3.92 9.26 -18.85
CA ASN A 687 3.24 8.11 -19.44
C ASN A 687 3.68 7.91 -20.91
N PRO A 688 4.54 6.91 -21.20
CA PRO A 688 5.06 6.69 -22.55
C PRO A 688 4.01 6.18 -23.53
N MET A 689 2.85 5.68 -23.07
CA MET A 689 1.78 5.21 -23.94
C MET A 689 0.93 6.34 -24.54
N LEU A 690 1.03 7.56 -24.00
CA LEU A 690 0.35 8.72 -24.59
C LEU A 690 1.14 9.21 -25.82
N ASN A 691 0.63 8.90 -27.02
CA ASN A 691 1.23 9.33 -28.28
C ASN A 691 0.15 9.44 -29.38
N GLY A 692 0.26 10.46 -30.24
CA GLY A 692 -0.63 10.64 -31.40
C GLY A 692 -2.08 11.01 -31.07
N GLU A 693 -2.37 11.40 -29.83
CA GLU A 693 -3.72 11.65 -29.31
C GLU A 693 -3.94 13.12 -28.94
N THR A 694 -5.20 13.58 -28.97
CA THR A 694 -5.63 14.85 -28.40
C THR A 694 -6.54 14.65 -27.18
N ILE A 695 -6.08 15.10 -26.02
CA ILE A 695 -6.79 14.98 -24.75
C ILE A 695 -7.59 16.25 -24.48
N ARG A 696 -8.93 16.15 -24.41
CA ARG A 696 -9.77 17.26 -23.92
C ARG A 696 -9.59 17.43 -22.42
N LEU A 697 -9.26 18.64 -21.99
CA LEU A 697 -9.14 19.00 -20.58
C LEU A 697 -10.10 20.16 -20.30
N ASP A 698 -11.36 19.84 -20.05
CA ASP A 698 -12.42 20.83 -20.24
C ASP A 698 -13.63 20.70 -19.32
N ALA A 699 -13.55 19.86 -18.27
CA ALA A 699 -14.64 19.65 -17.32
C ALA A 699 -15.97 19.24 -17.99
N SER A 700 -15.88 18.47 -19.08
CA SER A 700 -17.01 17.99 -19.89
C SER A 700 -17.79 19.08 -20.64
N ILE A 701 -17.24 20.30 -20.76
CA ILE A 701 -17.92 21.38 -21.48
C ILE A 701 -18.10 21.02 -22.97
N ARG A 702 -19.26 21.39 -23.51
CA ARG A 702 -19.49 21.51 -24.96
C ARG A 702 -19.95 22.93 -25.21
N LEU A 703 -19.12 23.71 -25.91
CA LEU A 703 -19.44 25.11 -26.18
C LEU A 703 -20.64 25.17 -27.11
N LYS A 704 -21.69 25.87 -26.68
CA LYS A 704 -22.91 26.10 -27.46
C LYS A 704 -22.78 27.32 -28.35
#